data_AF-A0A284QTR2-F1
#
_entry.id   AF-A0A284QTR2-F1
#
_cell.length_a   1.000
_cell.length_b   1.000
_cell.length_c   1.000
_cell.angle_alpha   90.00
_cell.angle_beta   90.00
_cell.angle_gamma   90.00
#
_symmetry.space_group_name_H-M   'P 1'
#
loop_
_entity.id
_entity.type
_entity.pdbx_description
1 polymer ?
#
loop_
_entity_poly.entity_id
_entity_poly.type
_entity_poly.pdbx_seq_one_letter_code
_entity_poly.pdbx_strand_id
1 'polypeptide(L)'
;MPSLFSKARTALFISFATLSYVRLGRLIVEDPNVKAPCWFSRRSTDVFHVPAQIFRILVQVILAPVYIWIPHNIYDQISNYASASWAYELTSTPDAVLTTAPGGGAGAYAPTGSTPRWVLSVQIADGVITDIEQVPWSEDVRNREYTALSYPMDSAYVLFQEAGLSVEAPPTGARRFTLRDRKRIAERLLIEYCSATRDTGNRTEYIWLDEFCLSDIRQPEDTPERSQELGRLADIFRNASQVAVFCHEESCDHTSTTCIWGTRLFTIGEILHASEVIRLTRRQEENGLLRTHAYRETARTFREQMQTKAAYDDRWHLYAIMQHSTNAGSVSWQNAIHALVVEAITRDLAGTGFEQHRFLGKALNGLLPRRARLEDLRGEDGWTDLAWLLELNQGFYNAASLAAVCSLGEGGWLGPPIRPVAGNERLEPIVHAFPVGMSDGMGIMTPLCVIGSKTVGLRKSLERDPFGLYNNKDMRGLKWLSLFLLVVLWVIAFALISKNWNTFVAIAWVSSSIYVIFEMAVGTIYLQRDGWIFLDDSIWGHDTQQRLGVQDPKLAELIEWGDRQLIPNWNPPGEKVREGTNGTLLDLNNGVMVKVFVSDKPNALIALAIHGSGVTSMLVDRKEDLDVVVGKVGMCNVPPYVLAQTVRSGTLCIGIPSENTESAPPKNRATPNISCFILKMLGSRFTPGSRIFRRCFTSTHIPQRAFILPDFRNFDTEIPDHATAVRFRDKDKDISQVFRCFKSIEHVQFMEKNMSFVFNDPLLLDTLSKMPLKSLHFSSAKFHNINHLCSFIRRFPSVKELYCSRLRLLEERPFRSSLLEEGPALETLRMDSDDLWCAALDGSFGTINQLRNVTVMDVKYKQLPNIALFLQQTAQEGNLKKFNIRHMHGFDVRGTAKGNSSWKRNPPPLDISHLKSLGIDIHGRYKLIGIKQPVVILKWWIDMLKDLAEKGQASNLEDLLIIVGICKPEPYILEDLEGTWRLLDSLLTQNFPAFKSLRVAIKVFRPTTTETGTKHKKMIEESCPRLLTRKMLKVASYSIGFLEPDSSKDFDVRIKQHLDSISRY
;
A
#
# COMPACT_ATOMS: atom_id res chain seq x y z
N MET A 1 -12.33 -39.36 33.84
CA MET A 1 -13.61 -39.72 33.18
C MET A 1 -14.82 -38.85 33.56
N PRO A 2 -15.03 -38.36 34.81
CA PRO A 2 -16.22 -37.58 35.18
C PRO A 2 -16.44 -36.28 34.38
N SER A 3 -15.36 -35.64 33.92
CA SER A 3 -15.41 -34.38 33.17
C SER A 3 -15.91 -34.51 31.73
N LEU A 4 -15.82 -35.71 31.11
CA LEU A 4 -16.30 -35.97 29.75
C LEU A 4 -17.83 -36.16 29.73
N PHE A 5 -18.36 -36.94 30.68
CA PHE A 5 -19.81 -37.15 30.82
C PHE A 5 -20.55 -35.87 31.21
N SER A 6 -19.96 -35.05 32.08
CA SER A 6 -20.52 -33.73 32.42
C SER A 6 -20.59 -32.81 31.20
N LYS A 7 -19.50 -32.71 30.41
CA LYS A 7 -19.49 -31.91 29.17
C LYS A 7 -20.48 -32.40 28.12
N ALA A 8 -20.64 -33.72 27.96
CA ALA A 8 -21.60 -34.30 27.03
C ALA A 8 -23.05 -34.06 27.45
N ARG A 9 -23.36 -34.20 28.75
CA ARG A 9 -24.68 -33.90 29.32
C ARG A 9 -25.06 -32.43 29.13
N THR A 10 -24.14 -31.51 29.41
CA THR A 10 -24.38 -30.07 29.20
C THR A 10 -24.59 -29.75 27.73
N ALA A 11 -23.79 -30.32 26.83
CA ALA A 11 -23.97 -30.12 25.39
C ALA A 11 -25.34 -30.61 24.89
N LEU A 12 -25.79 -31.78 25.36
CA LEU A 12 -27.12 -32.31 25.02
C LEU A 12 -28.24 -31.44 25.59
N PHE A 13 -28.14 -31.01 26.85
CA PHE A 13 -29.15 -30.14 27.46
C PHE A 13 -29.31 -28.83 26.68
N ILE A 14 -28.19 -28.20 26.30
CA ILE A 14 -28.19 -27.00 25.45
C ILE A 14 -28.85 -27.31 24.11
N SER A 15 -28.47 -28.39 23.43
CA SER A 15 -29.06 -28.76 22.13
C SER A 15 -30.58 -29.00 22.22
N PHE A 16 -31.06 -29.67 23.27
CA PHE A 16 -32.50 -29.92 23.49
C PHE A 16 -33.27 -28.64 23.81
N ALA A 17 -32.71 -27.74 24.63
CA ALA A 17 -33.31 -26.44 24.88
C ALA A 17 -33.48 -25.66 23.56
N THR A 18 -32.49 -25.73 22.66
CA THR A 18 -32.54 -25.03 21.38
C THR A 18 -33.55 -25.62 20.38
N LEU A 19 -33.98 -26.87 20.53
CA LEU A 19 -35.06 -27.45 19.70
C LEU A 19 -36.41 -26.74 19.88
N SER A 20 -36.61 -26.03 21.00
CA SER A 20 -37.82 -25.21 21.21
C SER A 20 -37.98 -24.08 20.17
N TYR A 21 -36.90 -23.72 19.47
CA TYR A 21 -36.91 -22.70 18.40
C TYR A 21 -37.22 -23.27 17.01
N VAL A 22 -37.42 -24.58 16.86
CA VAL A 22 -37.82 -25.18 15.57
C VAL A 22 -39.16 -24.62 15.14
N ARG A 23 -39.24 -24.14 13.89
CA ARG A 23 -40.49 -23.70 13.27
C ARG A 23 -40.74 -24.50 12.01
N LEU A 24 -41.48 -25.60 12.14
CA LEU A 24 -41.77 -26.51 11.02
C LEU A 24 -42.50 -25.81 9.86
N GLY A 25 -43.25 -24.74 10.13
CA GLY A 25 -43.83 -23.90 9.08
C GLY A 25 -42.81 -23.37 8.07
N ARG A 26 -41.57 -23.10 8.52
CA ARG A 26 -40.45 -22.64 7.67
C ARG A 26 -39.97 -23.67 6.66
N LEU A 27 -40.34 -24.95 6.83
CA LEU A 27 -40.08 -25.97 5.81
C LEU A 27 -40.91 -25.74 4.54
N ILE A 28 -42.06 -25.05 4.65
CA ILE A 28 -43.01 -24.85 3.55
C ILE A 28 -43.02 -23.37 3.12
N VAL A 29 -43.01 -22.44 4.07
CA VAL A 29 -43.05 -20.99 3.82
C VAL A 29 -41.95 -20.30 4.60
N GLU A 30 -40.99 -19.69 3.91
CA GLU A 30 -39.86 -18.99 4.54
C GLU A 30 -40.25 -17.60 5.10
N ASP A 31 -39.48 -17.12 6.07
CA ASP A 31 -39.66 -15.77 6.63
C ASP A 31 -39.46 -14.69 5.53
N PRO A 32 -40.13 -13.52 5.64
CA PRO A 32 -39.90 -12.39 4.72
C PRO A 32 -38.42 -11.98 4.67
N ASN A 33 -37.93 -11.64 3.48
CA ASN A 33 -36.55 -11.20 3.20
C ASN A 33 -35.44 -12.26 3.47
N VAL A 34 -35.81 -13.51 3.77
CA VAL A 34 -34.88 -14.64 3.88
C VAL A 34 -35.05 -15.56 2.68
N LYS A 35 -33.95 -16.04 2.11
CA LYS A 35 -33.96 -17.07 1.08
C LYS A 35 -34.00 -18.46 1.69
N ALA A 36 -34.93 -19.27 1.19
CA ALA A 36 -35.01 -20.69 1.48
C ALA A 36 -33.87 -21.50 0.83
N PRO A 37 -33.54 -22.67 1.41
CA PRO A 37 -32.50 -23.55 0.89
C PRO A 37 -33.03 -24.45 -0.25
N CYS A 38 -33.86 -23.93 -1.15
CA CYS A 38 -34.40 -24.66 -2.31
C CYS A 38 -33.67 -24.31 -3.61
N TRP A 39 -33.79 -25.15 -4.64
CA TRP A 39 -33.03 -24.97 -5.88
C TRP A 39 -33.48 -23.74 -6.69
N PHE A 40 -34.78 -23.43 -6.70
CA PHE A 40 -35.41 -22.31 -7.41
C PHE A 40 -36.53 -21.68 -6.57
N SER A 41 -37.00 -20.48 -6.94
CA SER A 41 -38.11 -19.78 -6.25
C SER A 41 -37.87 -19.61 -4.74
N ARG A 42 -36.71 -19.06 -4.39
CA ARG A 42 -36.16 -19.10 -3.03
C ARG A 42 -36.81 -18.11 -2.06
N ARG A 43 -37.53 -17.10 -2.54
CA ARG A 43 -38.17 -16.11 -1.66
C ARG A 43 -39.63 -16.47 -1.43
N SER A 44 -40.15 -16.15 -0.25
CA SER A 44 -41.56 -16.38 0.09
C SER A 44 -42.56 -15.61 -0.79
N THR A 45 -42.11 -14.54 -1.44
CA THR A 45 -42.86 -13.77 -2.43
C THR A 45 -42.90 -14.41 -3.82
N ASP A 46 -42.06 -15.41 -4.09
CA ASP A 46 -42.00 -16.04 -5.40
C ASP A 46 -43.18 -17.01 -5.58
N VAL A 47 -43.85 -16.96 -6.73
CA VAL A 47 -45.08 -17.75 -7.01
C VAL A 47 -44.89 -19.26 -6.79
N PHE A 48 -43.71 -19.79 -7.10
CA PHE A 48 -43.41 -21.23 -7.00
C PHE A 48 -42.69 -21.61 -5.70
N HIS A 49 -42.67 -20.74 -4.69
CA HIS A 49 -41.90 -20.98 -3.47
C HIS A 49 -42.33 -22.25 -2.73
N VAL A 50 -43.63 -22.35 -2.45
CA VAL A 50 -44.23 -23.49 -1.75
C VAL A 50 -44.03 -24.79 -2.56
N PRO A 51 -44.34 -24.86 -3.87
CA PRO A 51 -43.99 -26.00 -4.70
C PRO A 51 -42.51 -26.39 -4.67
N ALA A 52 -41.59 -25.42 -4.72
CA ALA A 52 -40.15 -25.67 -4.71
C ALA A 52 -39.68 -26.30 -3.39
N GLN A 53 -40.23 -25.85 -2.27
CA GLN A 53 -39.95 -26.41 -0.94
C GLN A 53 -40.52 -27.82 -0.76
N ILE A 54 -41.75 -28.06 -1.22
CA ILE A 54 -42.35 -29.40 -1.22
C ILE A 54 -41.50 -30.35 -2.07
N PHE A 55 -41.08 -29.90 -3.25
CA PHE A 55 -40.19 -30.66 -4.12
C PHE A 55 -38.85 -30.97 -3.45
N ARG A 56 -38.24 -30.00 -2.77
CA ARG A 56 -37.01 -30.20 -1.98
C ARG A 56 -37.18 -31.30 -0.93
N ILE A 57 -38.24 -31.22 -0.12
CA ILE A 57 -38.52 -32.19 0.94
C ILE A 57 -38.71 -33.59 0.34
N LEU A 58 -39.52 -33.71 -0.72
CA LEU A 58 -39.77 -34.99 -1.38
C LEU A 58 -38.48 -35.61 -1.92
N VAL A 59 -37.66 -34.84 -2.64
CA VAL A 59 -36.39 -35.33 -3.20
C VAL A 59 -35.43 -35.75 -2.09
N GLN A 60 -35.29 -34.95 -1.02
CA GLN A 60 -34.40 -35.25 0.10
C GLN A 60 -34.84 -36.50 0.88
N VAL A 61 -36.15 -36.71 1.06
CA VAL A 61 -36.70 -37.90 1.75
C VAL A 61 -36.58 -39.16 0.88
N ILE A 62 -36.92 -39.06 -0.42
CA ILE A 62 -36.83 -40.19 -1.37
C ILE A 62 -35.37 -40.66 -1.49
N LEU A 63 -34.43 -39.71 -1.63
CA LEU A 63 -33.01 -39.98 -1.80
C LEU A 63 -32.21 -40.02 -0.48
N ALA A 64 -32.88 -40.08 0.68
CA ALA A 64 -32.23 -39.99 1.98
C ALA A 64 -31.07 -41.00 2.18
N PRO A 65 -31.20 -42.29 1.77
CA PRO A 65 -30.10 -43.24 1.89
C PRO A 65 -28.88 -42.93 1.03
N VAL A 66 -29.01 -42.09 0.00
CA VAL A 66 -27.88 -41.63 -0.84
C VAL A 66 -27.34 -40.31 -0.30
N TYR A 67 -28.24 -39.40 0.10
CA TYR A 67 -27.92 -38.07 0.63
C TYR A 67 -26.94 -38.12 1.81
N ILE A 68 -27.16 -39.05 2.74
CA ILE A 68 -26.35 -39.21 3.96
C ILE A 68 -24.88 -39.59 3.65
N TRP A 69 -24.60 -40.20 2.50
CA TRP A 69 -23.24 -40.57 2.10
C TRP A 69 -22.49 -39.45 1.41
N ILE A 70 -23.15 -38.34 1.05
CA ILE A 70 -22.49 -37.18 0.45
C ILE A 70 -21.82 -36.41 1.59
N PRO A 71 -20.48 -36.39 1.69
CA PRO A 71 -19.80 -35.69 2.76
C PRO A 71 -20.08 -34.19 2.66
N HIS A 72 -20.50 -33.58 3.77
CA HIS A 72 -20.81 -32.15 3.85
C HIS A 72 -19.68 -31.26 3.30
N ASN A 73 -18.42 -31.66 3.53
CA ASN A 73 -17.23 -30.97 3.01
C ASN A 73 -17.18 -30.86 1.47
N ILE A 74 -17.82 -31.78 0.73
CA ILE A 74 -17.89 -31.71 -0.75
C ILE A 74 -18.84 -30.59 -1.19
N TYR A 75 -19.94 -30.39 -0.46
CA TYR A 75 -20.87 -29.29 -0.72
C TYR A 75 -20.21 -27.93 -0.47
N ASP A 76 -19.49 -27.80 0.64
CA ASP A 76 -18.73 -26.58 0.97
C ASP A 76 -17.65 -26.29 -0.08
N GLN A 77 -16.96 -27.31 -0.59
CA GLN A 77 -15.96 -27.14 -1.65
C GLN A 77 -16.57 -26.66 -2.98
N ILE A 78 -17.76 -27.17 -3.35
CA ILE A 78 -18.47 -26.74 -4.57
C ILE A 78 -19.00 -25.30 -4.41
N SER A 79 -19.56 -24.96 -3.24
CA SER A 79 -20.06 -23.62 -2.94
C SER A 79 -18.93 -22.57 -2.92
N ASN A 80 -17.80 -22.90 -2.28
CA ASN A 80 -16.62 -22.03 -2.23
C ASN A 80 -15.97 -21.82 -3.62
N TYR A 81 -16.08 -22.80 -4.51
CA TYR A 81 -15.59 -22.67 -5.89
C TYR A 81 -16.48 -21.75 -6.75
N ALA A 82 -17.80 -21.75 -6.50
CA ALA A 82 -18.76 -20.89 -7.20
C ALA A 82 -18.72 -19.42 -6.72
N SER A 83 -18.30 -19.16 -5.49
CA SER A 83 -18.19 -17.81 -4.91
C SER A 83 -16.84 -17.10 -5.15
N ALA A 84 -15.92 -17.70 -5.91
CA ALA A 84 -14.56 -17.20 -6.15
C ALA A 84 -14.46 -15.99 -7.12
N SER A 85 -15.54 -15.24 -7.33
CA SER A 85 -15.62 -14.14 -8.31
C SER A 85 -14.71 -12.95 -8.00
N TRP A 86 -14.29 -12.78 -6.74
CA TRP A 86 -13.54 -11.60 -6.27
C TRP A 86 -12.04 -11.66 -6.56
N ALA A 87 -11.49 -12.85 -6.78
CA ALA A 87 -10.04 -13.06 -6.91
C ALA A 87 -9.49 -12.75 -8.32
N TYR A 88 -10.35 -12.41 -9.27
CA TYR A 88 -10.03 -12.32 -10.70
C TYR A 88 -10.47 -11.00 -11.31
N GLU A 89 -9.99 -9.89 -10.76
CA GLU A 89 -10.24 -8.57 -11.33
C GLU A 89 -8.97 -8.03 -11.97
N LEU A 90 -9.09 -7.70 -13.26
CA LEU A 90 -8.07 -7.06 -14.06
C LEU A 90 -8.72 -5.95 -14.84
N THR A 91 -8.89 -4.81 -14.17
CA THR A 91 -9.10 -3.56 -14.87
C THR A 91 -7.82 -3.20 -15.63
N SER A 92 -8.00 -2.56 -16.78
CA SER A 92 -6.91 -1.90 -17.53
C SER A 92 -6.04 -1.07 -16.59
N THR A 93 -4.73 -1.18 -16.73
CA THR A 93 -3.81 -0.26 -16.05
C THR A 93 -4.13 1.17 -16.54
N PRO A 94 -4.37 2.13 -15.63
CA PRO A 94 -4.56 3.51 -16.05
C PRO A 94 -3.30 4.01 -16.78
N ASP A 95 -3.51 4.91 -17.74
CA ASP A 95 -2.42 5.55 -18.47
C ASP A 95 -1.51 6.33 -17.52
N ALA A 96 -0.26 6.58 -17.94
CA ALA A 96 0.72 7.23 -17.07
C ALA A 96 0.29 8.67 -16.70
N VAL A 97 0.67 9.09 -15.49
CA VAL A 97 0.35 10.37 -14.81
C VAL A 97 0.65 11.66 -15.59
N LEU A 98 1.35 11.60 -16.72
CA LEU A 98 1.71 12.76 -17.54
C LEU A 98 1.17 12.66 -18.97
N THR A 99 0.30 11.70 -19.27
CA THR A 99 -0.18 11.48 -20.64
C THR A 99 -1.06 12.63 -21.15
N THR A 100 -1.94 13.16 -20.30
CA THR A 100 -2.82 14.28 -20.67
C THR A 100 -3.07 15.21 -19.49
N ALA A 101 -2.55 16.44 -19.51
CA ALA A 101 -2.89 17.46 -18.53
C ALA A 101 -4.31 18.01 -18.75
N PRO A 102 -4.98 18.59 -17.72
CA PRO A 102 -6.27 19.27 -17.89
C PRO A 102 -6.18 20.39 -18.93
N GLY A 103 -5.05 21.09 -18.97
CA GLY A 103 -4.65 22.05 -20.00
C GLY A 103 -4.68 21.53 -21.45
N GLY A 104 -4.52 20.22 -21.65
CA GLY A 104 -4.28 19.58 -22.93
C GLY A 104 -2.77 19.36 -23.19
N GLY A 105 -2.41 18.28 -23.91
CA GLY A 105 -1.02 17.91 -24.16
C GLY A 105 -0.36 17.12 -23.03
N ALA A 106 0.92 16.77 -23.20
CA ALA A 106 1.67 16.00 -22.21
C ALA A 106 2.01 16.86 -20.98
N GLY A 107 1.60 16.40 -19.80
CA GLY A 107 1.85 17.10 -18.54
C GLY A 107 3.34 17.17 -18.20
N ALA A 108 3.75 18.23 -17.52
CA ALA A 108 5.14 18.41 -17.13
C ALA A 108 5.31 19.18 -15.82
N TYR A 109 6.49 19.03 -15.21
CA TYR A 109 6.83 19.74 -13.99
C TYR A 109 7.18 21.20 -14.28
N ALA A 110 6.69 22.10 -13.40
CA ALA A 110 7.14 23.48 -13.39
C ALA A 110 8.46 23.64 -12.60
N PRO A 111 9.38 24.52 -13.02
CA PRO A 111 10.52 24.91 -12.20
C PRO A 111 10.07 25.64 -10.93
N THR A 112 10.85 25.49 -9.85
CA THR A 112 10.59 26.18 -8.57
C THR A 112 11.03 27.63 -8.61
N GLY A 113 10.30 28.52 -7.92
CA GLY A 113 10.75 29.88 -7.61
C GLY A 113 10.32 30.93 -8.63
N SER A 114 9.04 30.97 -8.99
CA SER A 114 8.53 32.05 -9.85
C SER A 114 8.67 33.41 -9.16
N THR A 115 9.21 34.40 -9.85
CA THR A 115 9.21 35.80 -9.40
C THR A 115 7.94 36.49 -9.87
N PRO A 116 7.46 37.53 -9.17
CA PRO A 116 6.36 38.33 -9.69
C PRO A 116 6.77 38.99 -11.01
N ARG A 117 5.80 39.29 -11.87
CA ARG A 117 6.06 40.06 -13.10
C ARG A 117 6.18 41.56 -12.84
N TRP A 118 5.40 42.04 -11.90
CA TRP A 118 5.22 43.46 -11.61
C TRP A 118 5.34 43.71 -10.11
N VAL A 119 5.90 44.86 -9.74
CA VAL A 119 5.90 45.40 -8.39
C VAL A 119 5.63 46.92 -8.45
N LEU A 120 5.21 47.51 -7.34
CA LEU A 120 5.08 48.95 -7.19
C LEU A 120 6.36 49.52 -6.60
N SER A 121 6.94 50.54 -7.22
CA SER A 121 7.93 51.42 -6.61
C SER A 121 7.19 52.56 -5.94
N VAL A 122 7.23 52.61 -4.61
CA VAL A 122 6.50 53.60 -3.81
C VAL A 122 7.49 54.50 -3.08
N GLN A 123 7.43 55.81 -3.35
CA GLN A 123 8.18 56.81 -2.59
C GLN A 123 7.34 57.27 -1.40
N ILE A 124 7.88 57.10 -0.20
CA ILE A 124 7.20 57.39 1.07
C ILE A 124 7.96 58.50 1.79
N ALA A 125 7.27 59.60 2.10
CA ALA A 125 7.78 60.69 2.93
C ALA A 125 6.84 60.94 4.12
N ASP A 126 7.37 60.85 5.33
CA ASP A 126 6.62 61.03 6.59
C ASP A 126 5.32 60.21 6.66
N GLY A 127 5.33 58.98 6.14
CA GLY A 127 4.17 58.07 6.10
C GLY A 127 3.15 58.38 5.00
N VAL A 128 3.44 59.33 4.11
CA VAL A 128 2.59 59.72 2.97
C VAL A 128 3.26 59.27 1.68
N ILE A 129 2.45 58.78 0.73
CA ILE A 129 2.91 58.40 -0.61
C ILE A 129 3.13 59.68 -1.43
N THR A 130 4.35 59.90 -1.92
CA THR A 130 4.68 61.04 -2.78
C THR A 130 4.68 60.67 -4.26
N ASP A 131 4.98 59.41 -4.57
CA ASP A 131 5.02 58.90 -5.94
C ASP A 131 4.78 57.38 -5.94
N ILE A 132 4.09 56.89 -6.98
CA ILE A 132 3.74 55.47 -7.15
C ILE A 132 3.85 55.09 -8.63
N GLU A 133 4.71 54.10 -8.90
CA GLU A 133 4.92 53.60 -10.27
C GLU A 133 4.90 52.06 -10.28
N GLN A 134 4.15 51.47 -11.21
CA GLN A 134 4.26 50.03 -11.49
C GLN A 134 5.50 49.79 -12.36
N VAL A 135 6.42 48.98 -11.85
CA VAL A 135 7.67 48.64 -12.55
C VAL A 135 7.74 47.12 -12.81
N PRO A 136 8.33 46.70 -13.95
CA PRO A 136 8.57 45.29 -14.23
C PRO A 136 9.62 44.73 -13.27
N TRP A 137 9.52 43.44 -12.97
CA TRP A 137 10.52 42.75 -12.18
C TRP A 137 11.91 42.77 -12.85
N SER A 138 12.94 43.10 -12.07
CA SER A 138 14.33 43.16 -12.50
C SER A 138 15.28 42.67 -11.40
N GLU A 139 16.54 42.41 -11.73
CA GLU A 139 17.57 42.08 -10.72
C GLU A 139 17.80 43.22 -9.72
N ASP A 140 17.53 44.48 -10.10
CA ASP A 140 17.61 45.61 -9.18
C ASP A 140 16.52 45.56 -8.11
N VAL A 141 15.29 45.20 -8.50
CA VAL A 141 14.18 44.95 -7.55
C VAL A 141 14.55 43.79 -6.63
N ARG A 142 15.10 42.71 -7.17
CA ARG A 142 15.53 41.55 -6.39
C ARG A 142 16.57 41.91 -5.33
N ASN A 143 17.58 42.70 -5.69
CA ASN A 143 18.65 43.12 -4.79
C ASN A 143 18.19 44.08 -3.69
N ARG A 144 17.09 44.82 -3.93
CA ARG A 144 16.51 45.74 -2.96
C ARG A 144 15.38 45.13 -2.13
N GLU A 145 15.02 43.88 -2.44
CA GLU A 145 13.93 43.14 -1.83
C GLU A 145 12.56 43.84 -1.98
N TYR A 146 11.48 43.16 -1.59
CA TYR A 146 10.13 43.74 -1.66
C TYR A 146 9.22 43.21 -0.57
N THR A 147 8.23 44.04 -0.20
CA THR A 147 7.18 43.73 0.77
C THR A 147 5.91 43.27 0.04
N ALA A 148 5.28 42.18 0.46
CA ALA A 148 3.99 41.73 -0.09
C ALA A 148 2.85 42.04 0.89
N LEU A 149 1.77 42.68 0.41
CA LEU A 149 0.58 42.97 1.22
C LEU A 149 -0.49 41.89 1.01
N SER A 150 -0.99 41.32 2.10
CA SER A 150 -2.10 40.36 2.11
C SER A 150 -3.28 40.88 2.94
N TYR A 151 -4.48 40.82 2.35
CA TYR A 151 -5.70 41.35 2.92
C TYR A 151 -6.95 40.73 2.27
N PRO A 152 -8.08 40.64 2.99
CA PRO A 152 -9.40 40.47 2.39
C PRO A 152 -9.85 41.75 1.69
N MET A 153 -10.38 41.64 0.47
CA MET A 153 -10.93 42.80 -0.27
C MET A 153 -12.01 43.54 0.56
N ASP A 154 -12.85 42.80 1.29
CA ASP A 154 -13.85 43.40 2.20
C ASP A 154 -13.23 44.22 3.32
N SER A 155 -12.06 43.83 3.83
CA SER A 155 -11.36 44.60 4.86
C SER A 155 -10.80 45.91 4.31
N ALA A 156 -10.23 45.89 3.11
CA ALA A 156 -9.80 47.12 2.45
C ALA A 156 -10.99 48.00 2.07
N TYR A 157 -12.14 47.40 1.74
CA TYR A 157 -13.36 48.15 1.45
C TYR A 157 -13.89 48.93 2.67
N VAL A 158 -13.74 48.41 3.89
CA VAL A 158 -14.08 49.16 5.11
C VAL A 158 -13.21 50.42 5.24
N LEU A 159 -11.88 50.32 5.04
CA LEU A 159 -11.00 51.50 5.03
C LEU A 159 -11.41 52.52 3.95
N PHE A 160 -11.85 52.03 2.80
CA PHE A 160 -12.31 52.86 1.70
C PHE A 160 -13.59 53.64 2.07
N GLN A 161 -14.53 53.00 2.76
CA GLN A 161 -15.75 53.64 3.26
C GLN A 161 -15.45 54.66 4.36
N GLU A 162 -14.56 54.32 5.31
CA GLU A 162 -14.15 55.23 6.39
C GLU A 162 -13.46 56.50 5.88
N ALA A 163 -12.77 56.40 4.74
CA ALA A 163 -12.18 57.55 4.06
C ALA A 163 -13.23 58.43 3.34
N GLY A 164 -14.53 58.10 3.43
CA GLY A 164 -15.62 58.83 2.79
C GLY A 164 -15.71 58.61 1.28
N LEU A 165 -15.10 57.55 0.76
CA LEU A 165 -15.09 57.25 -0.67
C LEU A 165 -16.23 56.29 -1.05
N SER A 166 -16.77 56.46 -2.26
CA SER A 166 -17.81 55.59 -2.84
C SER A 166 -17.33 54.91 -4.13
N VAL A 167 -17.85 53.71 -4.36
CA VAL A 167 -17.66 52.97 -5.63
C VAL A 167 -18.37 53.69 -6.76
N GLU A 168 -17.78 53.67 -7.96
CA GLU A 168 -18.24 54.48 -9.09
C GLU A 168 -19.32 53.80 -9.94
N ALA A 169 -19.35 52.47 -10.00
CA ALA A 169 -20.24 51.71 -10.88
C ALA A 169 -21.15 50.73 -10.13
N PRO A 170 -22.39 50.50 -10.59
CA PRO A 170 -23.25 49.48 -10.00
C PRO A 170 -22.67 48.07 -10.24
N PRO A 171 -22.81 47.15 -9.26
CA PRO A 171 -22.30 45.79 -9.40
C PRO A 171 -22.92 45.12 -10.63
N THR A 172 -22.09 44.48 -11.46
CA THR A 172 -22.61 43.57 -12.49
C THR A 172 -23.06 42.29 -11.79
N GLY A 173 -24.05 41.58 -12.33
CA GLY A 173 -24.61 40.36 -11.70
C GLY A 173 -23.61 39.24 -11.38
N ALA A 174 -22.35 39.35 -11.80
CA ALA A 174 -21.28 38.39 -11.55
C ALA A 174 -20.11 38.93 -10.70
N ARG A 175 -20.00 40.24 -10.41
CA ARG A 175 -18.89 40.83 -9.62
C ARG A 175 -19.33 42.07 -8.83
N ARG A 176 -18.97 42.11 -7.54
CA ARG A 176 -19.30 43.23 -6.62
C ARG A 176 -18.56 44.54 -6.91
N PHE A 177 -17.34 44.48 -7.43
CA PHE A 177 -16.48 45.65 -7.67
C PHE A 177 -15.86 45.58 -9.07
N THR A 178 -15.80 46.71 -9.79
CA THR A 178 -15.01 46.81 -11.03
C THR A 178 -13.51 46.77 -10.71
N LEU A 179 -12.63 46.47 -11.67
CA LEU A 179 -11.17 46.58 -11.45
C LEU A 179 -10.75 47.98 -11.01
N ARG A 180 -11.38 49.04 -11.53
CA ARG A 180 -11.10 50.41 -11.10
C ARG A 180 -11.45 50.61 -9.62
N ASP A 181 -12.62 50.12 -9.18
CA ASP A 181 -13.01 50.16 -7.77
C ASP A 181 -12.04 49.35 -6.91
N ARG A 182 -11.67 48.13 -7.34
CA ARG A 182 -10.71 47.28 -6.62
C ARG A 182 -9.34 47.93 -6.47
N LYS A 183 -8.83 48.60 -7.52
CA LYS A 183 -7.57 49.36 -7.44
C LYS A 183 -7.66 50.53 -6.46
N ARG A 184 -8.75 51.30 -6.47
CA ARG A 184 -8.98 52.39 -5.51
C ARG A 184 -9.11 51.88 -4.06
N ILE A 185 -9.75 50.73 -3.89
CA ILE A 185 -9.86 50.06 -2.58
C ILE A 185 -8.48 49.57 -2.11
N ALA A 186 -7.70 48.92 -2.98
CA ALA A 186 -6.34 48.47 -2.69
C ALA A 186 -5.37 49.63 -2.42
N GLU A 187 -5.51 50.74 -3.15
CA GLU A 187 -4.75 51.98 -2.92
C GLU A 187 -5.01 52.53 -1.52
N ARG A 188 -6.27 52.48 -1.05
CA ARG A 188 -6.57 52.91 0.31
C ARG A 188 -5.86 52.06 1.36
N LEU A 189 -5.76 50.75 1.15
CA LEU A 189 -4.96 49.88 2.01
C LEU A 189 -3.47 50.25 1.97
N LEU A 190 -2.93 50.57 0.78
CA LEU A 190 -1.54 50.98 0.62
C LEU A 190 -1.24 52.27 1.41
N ILE A 191 -2.13 53.26 1.32
CA ILE A 191 -2.04 54.50 2.11
C ILE A 191 -2.03 54.18 3.61
N GLU A 192 -2.90 53.27 4.05
CA GLU A 192 -2.99 52.85 5.45
C GLU A 192 -1.69 52.17 5.92
N TYR A 193 -1.09 51.31 5.10
CA TYR A 193 0.20 50.67 5.38
C TYR A 193 1.35 51.69 5.50
N CYS A 194 1.45 52.64 4.55
CA CYS A 194 2.48 53.68 4.58
C CYS A 194 2.36 54.56 5.83
N SER A 195 1.13 54.92 6.21
CA SER A 195 0.83 55.68 7.44
C SER A 195 1.23 54.88 8.70
N ALA A 196 0.87 53.59 8.75
CA ALA A 196 1.17 52.71 9.89
C ALA A 196 2.68 52.43 10.06
N THR A 197 3.48 52.62 9.01
CA THR A 197 4.93 52.39 9.00
C THR A 197 5.75 53.69 9.00
N ARG A 198 5.13 54.82 9.39
CA ARG A 198 5.78 56.14 9.45
C ARG A 198 7.12 56.14 10.19
N ASP A 199 7.24 55.35 11.25
CA ASP A 199 8.43 55.29 12.11
C ASP A 199 9.69 54.77 11.40
N THR A 200 9.56 54.19 10.21
CA THR A 200 10.70 53.73 9.41
C THR A 200 11.33 54.82 8.53
N GLY A 201 10.79 56.04 8.56
CA GLY A 201 11.34 57.20 7.88
C GLY A 201 11.11 57.21 6.36
N ASN A 202 11.69 58.22 5.71
CA ASN A 202 11.56 58.46 4.27
C ASN A 202 12.33 57.41 3.49
N ARG A 203 11.68 56.78 2.50
CA ARG A 203 12.26 55.66 1.75
C ARG A 203 11.55 55.43 0.41
N THR A 204 12.24 54.74 -0.48
CA THR A 204 11.62 54.07 -1.64
C THR A 204 11.47 52.60 -1.30
N GLU A 205 10.26 52.08 -1.37
CA GLU A 205 9.95 50.69 -1.04
C GLU A 205 9.33 49.99 -2.27
N TYR A 206 9.76 48.77 -2.56
CA TYR A 206 9.12 47.92 -3.56
C TYR A 206 8.01 47.12 -2.88
N ILE A 207 6.79 47.25 -3.39
CA ILE A 207 5.61 46.66 -2.79
C ILE A 207 4.88 45.81 -3.83
N TRP A 208 4.60 44.56 -3.48
CA TRP A 208 3.68 43.72 -4.24
C TRP A 208 2.27 43.83 -3.66
N LEU A 209 1.34 44.32 -4.47
CA LEU A 209 -0.07 44.50 -4.14
C LEU A 209 -0.92 43.95 -5.29
N ASP A 210 -1.69 42.91 -5.01
CA ASP A 210 -2.44 42.10 -5.98
C ASP A 210 -3.13 42.90 -7.11
N GLU A 211 -4.02 43.83 -6.80
CA GLU A 211 -4.80 44.58 -7.80
C GLU A 211 -3.95 45.48 -8.70
N PHE A 212 -2.72 45.78 -8.29
CA PHE A 212 -1.73 46.50 -9.08
C PHE A 212 -0.71 45.59 -9.74
N CYS A 213 -0.42 44.41 -9.22
CA CYS A 213 0.72 43.60 -9.67
C CYS A 213 0.32 42.32 -10.42
N LEU A 214 -0.97 41.95 -10.44
CA LEU A 214 -1.42 40.75 -11.15
C LEU A 214 -1.44 40.90 -12.69
N SER A 215 -1.42 42.12 -13.22
CA SER A 215 -1.37 42.39 -14.67
C SER A 215 -0.77 43.76 -14.96
N ASP A 216 -0.32 43.99 -16.20
CA ASP A 216 0.13 45.32 -16.65
C ASP A 216 -1.03 46.33 -16.50
N ILE A 217 -0.72 47.51 -15.95
CA ILE A 217 -1.69 48.61 -15.76
C ILE A 217 -2.32 49.09 -17.08
N ARG A 218 -1.67 48.82 -18.22
CA ARG A 218 -2.10 49.20 -19.57
C ARG A 218 -3.03 48.18 -20.23
N GLN A 219 -3.16 46.98 -19.67
CA GLN A 219 -3.97 45.91 -20.24
C GLN A 219 -5.42 45.90 -19.69
N PRO A 220 -6.39 45.34 -20.46
CA PRO A 220 -7.80 45.26 -20.05
C PRO A 220 -8.06 44.32 -18.87
N GLU A 221 -9.27 44.40 -18.29
CA GLU A 221 -9.62 43.79 -17.00
C GLU A 221 -9.57 42.24 -16.94
N ASP A 222 -9.90 41.55 -18.03
CA ASP A 222 -9.98 40.08 -18.09
C ASP A 222 -8.79 39.47 -18.83
N THR A 223 -7.57 39.87 -18.48
CA THR A 223 -6.38 39.25 -19.08
C THR A 223 -6.11 37.87 -18.49
N PRO A 224 -5.69 36.89 -19.32
CA PRO A 224 -5.25 35.59 -18.83
C PRO A 224 -4.02 35.69 -17.90
N GLU A 225 -3.25 36.79 -17.99
CA GLU A 225 -2.13 37.10 -17.10
C GLU A 225 -2.52 37.11 -15.63
N ARG A 226 -3.68 37.70 -15.30
CA ARG A 226 -4.15 37.82 -13.92
C ARG A 226 -4.37 36.43 -13.28
N SER A 227 -4.97 35.52 -14.03
CA SER A 227 -5.19 34.13 -13.60
C SER A 227 -3.89 33.34 -13.45
N GLN A 228 -2.87 33.64 -14.27
CA GLN A 228 -1.54 33.05 -14.16
C GLN A 228 -0.80 33.54 -12.92
N GLU A 229 -0.79 34.85 -12.66
CA GLU A 229 -0.11 35.43 -11.48
C GLU A 229 -0.79 35.00 -10.16
N LEU A 230 -2.12 34.83 -10.14
CA LEU A 230 -2.82 34.24 -8.98
C LEU A 230 -2.31 32.82 -8.64
N GLY A 231 -1.96 32.02 -9.65
CA GLY A 231 -1.36 30.70 -9.42
C GLY A 231 0.09 30.74 -8.94
N ARG A 232 0.73 31.92 -8.92
CA ARG A 232 2.11 32.15 -8.44
C ARG A 232 2.15 32.73 -7.03
N LEU A 233 1.01 33.04 -6.39
CA LEU A 233 0.98 33.74 -5.10
C LEU A 233 1.89 33.13 -4.05
N ALA A 234 1.85 31.81 -3.86
CA ALA A 234 2.71 31.16 -2.87
C ALA A 234 4.22 31.36 -3.14
N ASP A 235 4.64 31.48 -4.40
CA ASP A 235 6.05 31.77 -4.75
C ASP A 235 6.39 33.25 -4.59
N ILE A 236 5.47 34.14 -4.94
CA ILE A 236 5.60 35.58 -4.74
C ILE A 236 5.81 35.85 -3.25
N PHE A 237 4.87 35.44 -2.41
CA PHE A 237 4.97 35.65 -0.97
C PHE A 237 6.17 34.95 -0.32
N ARG A 238 6.57 33.77 -0.82
CA ARG A 238 7.79 33.08 -0.38
C ARG A 238 9.08 33.87 -0.66
N ASN A 239 9.11 34.64 -1.74
CA ASN A 239 10.29 35.41 -2.17
C ASN A 239 10.26 36.87 -1.65
N ALA A 240 9.17 37.30 -1.03
CA ALA A 240 9.10 38.60 -0.37
C ALA A 240 10.00 38.61 0.87
N SER A 241 10.65 39.74 1.15
CA SER A 241 11.45 39.88 2.38
C SER A 241 10.55 39.97 3.61
N GLN A 242 9.38 40.59 3.45
CA GLN A 242 8.40 40.83 4.50
C GLN A 242 6.98 40.67 3.95
N VAL A 243 6.08 40.11 4.77
CA VAL A 243 4.66 39.99 4.44
C VAL A 243 3.84 40.84 5.40
N ALA A 244 3.14 41.84 4.89
CA ALA A 244 2.22 42.66 5.66
C ALA A 244 0.81 42.06 5.62
N VAL A 245 0.21 41.81 6.79
CA VAL A 245 -1.12 41.21 6.91
C VAL A 245 -2.10 42.20 7.52
N PHE A 246 -3.31 42.28 6.95
CA PHE A 246 -4.35 43.21 7.38
C PHE A 246 -5.74 42.57 7.40
N CYS A 247 -6.52 42.93 8.42
CA CYS A 247 -7.97 42.87 8.42
C CYS A 247 -8.53 44.08 9.17
N HIS A 248 -9.80 44.40 8.92
CA HIS A 248 -10.44 45.61 9.48
C HIS A 248 -10.91 45.45 10.93
N GLU A 249 -10.90 44.22 11.48
CA GLU A 249 -11.36 43.95 12.83
C GLU A 249 -10.48 44.65 13.87
N GLU A 250 -11.13 45.30 14.83
CA GLU A 250 -10.44 45.98 15.91
C GLU A 250 -9.66 44.98 16.79
N SER A 251 -8.43 45.34 17.14
CA SER A 251 -7.53 44.55 17.99
C SER A 251 -7.26 43.12 17.51
N CYS A 252 -7.48 42.84 16.23
CA CYS A 252 -7.18 41.53 15.66
C CYS A 252 -5.67 41.31 15.54
N ASP A 253 -5.20 40.17 16.08
CA ASP A 253 -3.81 39.75 16.00
C ASP A 253 -3.50 38.92 14.74
N HIS A 254 -4.51 38.61 13.93
CA HIS A 254 -4.43 37.79 12.71
C HIS A 254 -4.00 36.33 12.92
N THR A 255 -3.81 35.89 14.17
CA THR A 255 -3.43 34.50 14.50
C THR A 255 -4.63 33.63 14.86
N SER A 256 -5.76 34.25 15.21
CA SER A 256 -7.03 33.56 15.49
C SER A 256 -7.60 32.86 14.26
N THR A 257 -8.25 31.71 14.48
CA THR A 257 -8.95 30.98 13.42
C THR A 257 -10.24 31.65 12.94
N THR A 258 -10.72 32.66 13.68
CA THR A 258 -11.90 33.46 13.34
C THR A 258 -11.58 34.72 12.54
N CYS A 259 -10.29 35.06 12.40
CA CYS A 259 -9.87 36.22 11.64
C CYS A 259 -10.34 36.11 10.17
N ILE A 260 -10.98 37.16 9.66
CA ILE A 260 -11.49 37.24 8.27
C ILE A 260 -10.37 37.04 7.24
N TRP A 261 -9.15 37.50 7.55
CA TRP A 261 -7.98 37.20 6.74
C TRP A 261 -7.60 35.72 6.81
N GLY A 262 -7.58 35.15 8.01
CA GLY A 262 -7.18 33.77 8.28
C GLY A 262 -8.06 32.71 7.60
N THR A 263 -9.29 33.04 7.20
CA THR A 263 -10.24 32.10 6.57
C THR A 263 -10.14 32.05 5.03
N ARG A 264 -9.36 32.94 4.40
CA ARG A 264 -9.18 32.95 2.93
C ARG A 264 -8.40 31.75 2.42
N LEU A 265 -8.74 31.31 1.20
CA LEU A 265 -8.12 30.18 0.51
C LEU A 265 -6.59 30.32 0.35
N PHE A 266 -6.12 31.50 -0.09
CA PHE A 266 -4.70 31.72 -0.41
C PHE A 266 -3.81 31.99 0.81
N THR A 267 -4.39 32.27 1.98
CA THR A 267 -3.65 32.77 3.15
C THR A 267 -2.59 31.82 3.67
N ILE A 268 -2.78 30.51 3.56
CA ILE A 268 -1.71 29.56 3.88
C ILE A 268 -0.50 29.79 2.97
N GLY A 269 -0.70 29.94 1.67
CA GLY A 269 0.39 30.18 0.71
C GLY A 269 1.12 31.51 0.92
N GLU A 270 0.42 32.52 1.44
CA GLU A 270 0.95 33.85 1.71
C GLU A 270 1.90 33.88 2.92
N ILE A 271 1.71 32.99 3.91
CA ILE A 271 2.44 33.07 5.20
C ILE A 271 3.34 31.87 5.49
N LEU A 272 3.12 30.72 4.84
CA LEU A 272 3.78 29.45 5.18
C LEU A 272 5.30 29.53 5.09
N HIS A 273 5.81 30.27 4.10
CA HIS A 273 7.23 30.40 3.82
C HIS A 273 7.77 31.83 4.01
N ALA A 274 6.96 32.75 4.57
CA ALA A 274 7.41 34.10 4.87
C ALA A 274 8.60 34.08 5.84
N SER A 275 9.54 35.00 5.65
CA SER A 275 10.68 35.26 6.55
C SER A 275 10.27 36.15 7.73
N GLU A 276 9.60 37.26 7.44
CA GLU A 276 9.12 38.25 8.41
C GLU A 276 7.66 38.61 8.15
N VAL A 277 6.96 39.00 9.22
CA VAL A 277 5.55 39.41 9.16
C VAL A 277 5.38 40.78 9.79
N ILE A 278 4.68 41.67 9.09
CA ILE A 278 4.20 42.95 9.61
C ILE A 278 2.71 42.81 9.87
N ARG A 279 2.31 42.76 11.13
CA ARG A 279 0.89 42.75 11.49
C ARG A 279 0.36 44.18 11.55
N LEU A 280 -0.64 44.47 10.73
CA LEU A 280 -1.35 45.74 10.75
C LEU A 280 -2.61 45.57 11.63
N THR A 281 -2.57 46.08 12.86
CA THR A 281 -3.69 45.95 13.81
C THR A 281 -4.36 47.31 14.03
N ARG A 282 -5.69 47.33 13.93
CA ARG A 282 -6.53 48.50 14.19
C ARG A 282 -6.74 48.65 15.70
N ARG A 283 -6.52 49.84 16.24
CA ARG A 283 -6.77 50.18 17.65
C ARG A 283 -7.48 51.52 17.77
N GLN A 284 -8.35 51.64 18.75
CA GLN A 284 -8.95 52.91 19.09
C GLN A 284 -7.95 53.77 19.87
N GLU A 285 -7.67 54.99 19.36
CA GLU A 285 -6.91 56.00 20.08
C GLU A 285 -7.79 56.69 21.16
N GLU A 286 -7.17 57.42 22.09
CA GLU A 286 -7.86 58.13 23.18
C GLU A 286 -8.90 59.16 22.67
N ASN A 287 -8.76 59.61 21.43
CA ASN A 287 -9.68 60.51 20.72
C ASN A 287 -10.88 59.79 20.08
N GLY A 288 -10.98 58.46 20.22
CA GLY A 288 -12.04 57.63 19.65
C GLY A 288 -11.83 57.22 18.18
N LEU A 289 -10.79 57.72 17.50
CA LEU A 289 -10.46 57.35 16.11
C LEU A 289 -9.76 55.99 16.07
N LEU A 290 -10.16 55.16 15.11
CA LEU A 290 -9.52 53.87 14.86
C LEU A 290 -8.28 54.08 13.99
N ARG A 291 -7.10 53.74 14.50
CA ARG A 291 -5.82 53.86 13.80
C ARG A 291 -5.14 52.52 13.63
N THR A 292 -4.46 52.34 12.50
CA THR A 292 -3.67 51.14 12.22
C THR A 292 -2.26 51.30 12.76
N HIS A 293 -1.79 50.30 13.51
CA HIS A 293 -0.41 50.19 13.99
C HIS A 293 0.29 48.99 13.34
N ALA A 294 1.55 49.17 12.96
CA ALA A 294 2.38 48.11 12.39
C ALA A 294 3.25 47.44 13.46
N TYR A 295 3.11 46.13 13.64
CA TYR A 295 3.95 45.33 14.53
C TYR A 295 4.81 44.39 13.71
N ARG A 296 6.14 44.50 13.84
CA ARG A 296 7.09 43.64 13.15
C ARG A 296 7.48 42.46 14.03
N GLU A 297 7.43 41.26 13.46
CA GLU A 297 7.85 40.04 14.14
C GLU A 297 8.43 39.03 13.15
N THR A 298 9.19 38.05 13.68
CA THR A 298 9.66 36.95 12.84
C THR A 298 8.48 36.08 12.41
N ALA A 299 8.48 35.61 11.16
CA ALA A 299 7.38 34.78 10.68
C ALA A 299 7.28 33.44 11.43
N ARG A 300 8.38 32.98 12.03
CA ARG A 300 8.38 31.81 12.92
C ARG A 300 7.51 32.06 14.16
N THR A 301 7.70 33.19 14.84
CA THR A 301 6.91 33.57 16.02
C THR A 301 5.43 33.69 15.67
N PHE A 302 5.12 34.35 14.56
CA PHE A 302 3.74 34.48 14.07
C PHE A 302 3.08 33.11 13.82
N ARG A 303 3.79 32.19 13.16
CA ARG A 303 3.28 30.82 12.91
C ARG A 303 3.16 29.98 14.18
N GLU A 304 4.05 30.15 15.17
CA GLU A 304 3.93 29.48 16.49
C GLU A 304 2.71 29.99 17.28
N GLN A 305 2.39 31.29 17.19
CA GLN A 305 1.15 31.84 17.77
C GLN A 305 -0.09 31.28 17.08
N MET A 306 -0.11 31.27 15.74
CA MET A 306 -1.20 30.67 14.95
C MET A 306 -1.36 29.17 15.23
N GLN A 307 -0.25 28.44 15.39
CA GLN A 307 -0.26 27.05 15.82
C GLN A 307 -0.93 26.88 17.19
N THR A 308 -0.60 27.75 18.14
CA THR A 308 -1.16 27.72 19.50
C THR A 308 -2.66 28.01 19.50
N LYS A 309 -3.10 29.00 18.72
CA LYS A 309 -4.53 29.32 18.56
C LYS A 309 -5.28 28.17 17.87
N ALA A 310 -4.70 27.59 16.82
CA ALA A 310 -5.29 26.44 16.13
C ALA A 310 -5.48 25.23 17.07
N ALA A 311 -4.55 24.99 18.01
CA ALA A 311 -4.71 23.95 19.03
C ALA A 311 -5.82 24.28 20.04
N TYR A 312 -6.00 25.55 20.40
CA TYR A 312 -7.09 25.99 21.29
C TYR A 312 -8.48 25.84 20.65
N ASP A 313 -8.56 26.04 19.33
CA ASP A 313 -9.80 26.01 18.56
C ASP A 313 -10.07 24.62 17.91
N ASP A 314 -9.33 23.57 18.32
CA ASP A 314 -9.40 22.20 17.76
C ASP A 314 -9.20 22.11 16.23
N ARG A 315 -8.50 23.08 15.62
CA ARG A 315 -8.17 23.09 14.18
C ARG A 315 -6.87 22.34 13.89
N TRP A 316 -6.91 21.02 14.08
CA TRP A 316 -5.73 20.14 13.99
C TRP A 316 -4.99 20.16 12.64
N HIS A 317 -5.69 20.38 11.52
CA HIS A 317 -5.03 20.50 10.22
C HIS A 317 -4.19 21.78 10.13
N LEU A 318 -4.72 22.92 10.56
CA LEU A 318 -3.96 24.18 10.63
C LEU A 318 -2.78 24.04 11.59
N TYR A 319 -2.97 23.40 12.74
CA TYR A 319 -1.88 23.07 13.67
C TYR A 319 -0.76 22.27 12.98
N ALA A 320 -1.10 21.21 12.25
CA ALA A 320 -0.13 20.36 11.55
C ALA A 320 0.61 21.11 10.44
N ILE A 321 -0.06 21.99 9.69
CA ILE A 321 0.55 22.86 8.68
C ILE A 321 1.57 23.79 9.34
N MET A 322 1.17 24.47 10.43
CA MET A 322 2.07 25.38 11.14
C MET A 322 3.25 24.63 11.77
N GLN A 323 3.03 23.46 12.36
CA GLN A 323 4.09 22.61 12.89
C GLN A 323 5.07 22.14 11.81
N HIS A 324 4.58 21.77 10.64
CA HIS A 324 5.45 21.40 9.51
C HIS A 324 6.29 22.61 9.06
N SER A 325 5.72 23.81 9.05
CA SER A 325 6.44 25.04 8.67
C SER A 325 7.54 25.44 9.66
N THR A 326 7.35 25.17 10.95
CA THR A 326 8.30 25.56 12.02
C THR A 326 9.29 24.44 12.35
N ASN A 327 8.92 23.18 12.14
CA ASN A 327 9.74 22.00 12.42
C ASN A 327 9.45 20.87 11.42
N ALA A 328 9.89 21.06 10.17
CA ALA A 328 9.64 20.18 9.03
C ALA A 328 10.06 18.70 9.22
N GLY A 329 10.91 18.39 10.21
CA GLY A 329 11.29 17.02 10.54
C GLY A 329 10.27 16.25 11.38
N SER A 330 9.32 16.94 12.04
CA SER A 330 8.35 16.33 12.97
C SER A 330 7.06 15.84 12.29
N VAL A 331 6.69 16.43 11.16
CA VAL A 331 5.48 16.10 10.38
C VAL A 331 5.91 15.67 8.98
N SER A 332 5.52 14.46 8.57
CA SER A 332 5.85 13.94 7.24
C SER A 332 5.14 14.73 6.13
N TRP A 333 5.70 14.72 4.91
CA TRP A 333 5.05 15.30 3.74
C TRP A 333 3.64 14.73 3.49
N GLN A 334 3.43 13.42 3.73
CA GLN A 334 2.11 12.79 3.64
C GLN A 334 1.09 13.52 4.54
N ASN A 335 1.44 13.79 5.80
CA ASN A 335 0.54 14.45 6.74
C ASN A 335 0.41 15.95 6.47
N ALA A 336 1.49 16.61 6.05
CA ALA A 336 1.47 18.02 5.69
C ALA A 336 0.59 18.27 4.46
N ILE A 337 0.72 17.46 3.40
CA ILE A 337 -0.11 17.54 2.20
C ILE A 337 -1.57 17.22 2.55
N HIS A 338 -1.82 16.19 3.37
CA HIS A 338 -3.17 15.88 3.85
C HIS A 338 -3.82 17.11 4.50
N ALA A 339 -3.12 17.71 5.47
CA ALA A 339 -3.62 18.86 6.20
C ALA A 339 -3.81 20.09 5.31
N LEU A 340 -2.87 20.36 4.39
CA LEU A 340 -2.99 21.45 3.41
C LEU A 340 -4.23 21.30 2.54
N VAL A 341 -4.47 20.11 2.00
CA VAL A 341 -5.60 19.85 1.10
C VAL A 341 -6.92 19.97 1.85
N VAL A 342 -7.03 19.37 3.05
CA VAL A 342 -8.26 19.45 3.85
C VAL A 342 -8.56 20.89 4.30
N GLU A 343 -7.54 21.63 4.73
CA GLU A 343 -7.68 23.04 5.14
C GLU A 343 -8.07 23.93 3.94
N ALA A 344 -7.47 23.70 2.76
CA ALA A 344 -7.82 24.43 1.54
C ALA A 344 -9.27 24.19 1.11
N ILE A 345 -9.73 22.93 1.10
CA ILE A 345 -11.14 22.60 0.82
C ILE A 345 -12.06 23.24 1.86
N THR A 346 -11.69 23.22 3.15
CA THR A 346 -12.51 23.82 4.21
C THR A 346 -12.65 25.33 4.03
N ARG A 347 -11.57 26.03 3.67
CA ARG A 347 -11.58 27.47 3.40
C ARG A 347 -12.35 27.82 2.14
N ASP A 348 -12.23 26.99 1.10
CA ASP A 348 -13.00 27.13 -0.13
C ASP A 348 -14.51 27.05 0.13
N LEU A 349 -14.95 26.08 0.95
CA LEU A 349 -16.36 25.92 1.35
C LEU A 349 -16.87 27.00 2.30
N ALA A 350 -16.00 27.61 3.11
CA ALA A 350 -16.37 28.64 4.08
C ALA A 350 -16.48 30.06 3.49
N GLY A 351 -15.92 30.30 2.30
CA GLY A 351 -16.00 31.59 1.63
C GLY A 351 -17.44 32.00 1.30
N THR A 352 -17.69 33.31 1.17
CA THR A 352 -18.97 33.86 0.69
C THR A 352 -19.19 33.50 -0.78
N GLY A 353 -19.58 32.25 -1.04
CA GLY A 353 -19.85 31.71 -2.36
C GLY A 353 -18.61 31.14 -3.08
N PHE A 354 -18.87 30.10 -3.87
CA PHE A 354 -17.94 29.32 -4.71
C PHE A 354 -17.16 30.12 -5.78
N GLU A 355 -17.05 31.45 -5.69
CA GLU A 355 -16.35 32.29 -6.68
C GLU A 355 -14.85 31.97 -6.78
N GLN A 356 -14.26 31.40 -5.72
CA GLN A 356 -12.85 31.02 -5.65
C GLN A 356 -12.57 29.54 -5.88
N HIS A 357 -13.60 28.68 -5.99
CA HIS A 357 -13.46 27.23 -6.13
C HIS A 357 -12.55 26.86 -7.29
N ARG A 358 -12.73 27.55 -8.41
CA ARG A 358 -11.91 27.42 -9.62
C ARG A 358 -10.41 27.66 -9.41
N PHE A 359 -9.98 28.24 -8.29
CA PHE A 359 -8.59 28.48 -7.97
C PHE A 359 -8.01 27.52 -6.92
N LEU A 360 -8.77 26.54 -6.45
CA LEU A 360 -8.34 25.58 -5.41
C LEU A 360 -7.00 24.91 -5.75
N GLY A 361 -6.88 24.33 -6.96
CA GLY A 361 -5.63 23.72 -7.39
C GLY A 361 -4.48 24.74 -7.49
N LYS A 362 -4.74 25.93 -8.05
CA LYS A 362 -3.74 27.00 -8.15
C LYS A 362 -3.22 27.48 -6.79
N ALA A 363 -4.10 27.60 -5.80
CA ALA A 363 -3.74 27.97 -4.44
C ALA A 363 -2.79 26.95 -3.79
N LEU A 364 -2.96 25.66 -4.10
CA LEU A 364 -2.13 24.57 -3.58
C LEU A 364 -0.84 24.35 -4.38
N ASN A 365 -0.80 24.72 -5.66
CA ASN A 365 0.30 24.37 -6.56
C ASN A 365 1.69 24.77 -6.03
N GLY A 366 1.84 25.97 -5.46
CA GLY A 366 3.12 26.44 -4.93
C GLY A 366 3.51 25.83 -3.56
N LEU A 367 2.57 25.18 -2.88
CA LEU A 367 2.73 24.61 -1.53
C LEU A 367 3.12 23.13 -1.53
N LEU A 368 2.90 22.43 -2.66
CA LEU A 368 3.19 21.00 -2.79
C LEU A 368 4.63 20.76 -3.29
N PRO A 369 5.24 19.60 -2.97
CA PRO A 369 6.59 19.26 -3.43
C PRO A 369 6.77 19.23 -4.94
N ARG A 370 5.79 18.70 -5.68
CA ARG A 370 5.75 18.71 -7.15
C ARG A 370 4.69 19.67 -7.63
N ARG A 371 5.08 20.49 -8.59
CA ARG A 371 4.28 21.61 -9.11
C ARG A 371 3.87 21.33 -10.54
N ALA A 372 2.59 21.54 -10.84
CA ALA A 372 2.10 21.57 -12.20
C ALA A 372 2.50 22.90 -12.85
N ARG A 373 2.62 22.92 -14.19
CA ARG A 373 2.66 24.19 -14.90
C ARG A 373 1.33 24.90 -14.72
N LEU A 374 1.37 26.22 -14.66
CA LEU A 374 0.16 27.01 -14.46
C LEU A 374 -0.80 26.92 -15.65
N GLU A 375 -0.27 26.64 -16.84
CA GLU A 375 -1.05 26.33 -18.05
C GLU A 375 -1.80 24.99 -17.95
N ASP A 376 -1.30 24.04 -17.13
CA ASP A 376 -1.95 22.75 -16.92
C ASP A 376 -3.14 22.85 -15.94
N LEU A 377 -3.16 23.90 -15.09
CA LEU A 377 -4.24 24.20 -14.15
C LEU A 377 -5.16 25.26 -14.76
N ARG A 378 -6.25 24.84 -15.41
CA ARG A 378 -7.11 25.77 -16.16
C ARG A 378 -7.84 26.73 -15.24
N GLY A 379 -8.23 26.27 -14.05
CA GLY A 379 -9.14 26.96 -13.17
C GLY A 379 -10.53 27.15 -13.79
N GLU A 380 -11.01 26.12 -14.47
CA GLU A 380 -12.41 25.94 -14.89
C GLU A 380 -13.17 25.18 -13.80
N ASP A 381 -12.57 24.12 -13.28
CA ASP A 381 -13.06 23.31 -12.15
C ASP A 381 -11.92 23.06 -11.15
N GLY A 382 -12.13 23.49 -9.90
CA GLY A 382 -11.15 23.37 -8.83
C GLY A 382 -10.88 21.92 -8.42
N TRP A 383 -11.87 21.04 -8.57
CA TRP A 383 -11.74 19.62 -8.25
C TRP A 383 -10.87 18.89 -9.26
N THR A 384 -11.08 19.16 -10.55
CA THR A 384 -10.24 18.61 -11.62
C THR A 384 -8.78 19.04 -11.47
N ASP A 385 -8.53 20.33 -11.21
CA ASP A 385 -7.18 20.84 -10.98
C ASP A 385 -6.54 20.23 -9.72
N LEU A 386 -7.31 20.06 -8.64
CA LEU A 386 -6.84 19.39 -7.41
C LEU A 386 -6.51 17.91 -7.68
N ALA A 387 -7.39 17.17 -8.35
CA ALA A 387 -7.16 15.77 -8.67
C ALA A 387 -5.85 15.58 -9.44
N TRP A 388 -5.62 16.40 -10.47
CA TRP A 388 -4.37 16.39 -11.22
C TRP A 388 -3.14 16.68 -10.35
N LEU A 389 -3.22 17.67 -9.45
CA LEU A 389 -2.14 17.99 -8.52
C LEU A 389 -1.84 16.86 -7.53
N LEU A 390 -2.87 16.14 -7.06
CA LEU A 390 -2.70 14.97 -6.21
C LEU A 390 -2.07 13.80 -6.97
N GLU A 391 -2.46 13.59 -8.22
CA GLU A 391 -1.86 12.59 -9.12
C GLU A 391 -0.36 12.87 -9.32
N LEU A 392 0.00 14.13 -9.59
CA LEU A 392 1.38 14.59 -9.74
C LEU A 392 2.22 14.31 -8.48
N ASN A 393 1.59 14.42 -7.30
CA ASN A 393 2.21 14.26 -5.99
C ASN A 393 2.07 12.85 -5.39
N GLN A 394 1.65 11.83 -6.15
CA GLN A 394 1.47 10.45 -5.65
C GLN A 394 2.70 9.82 -4.95
N GLY A 395 3.92 10.31 -5.27
CA GLY A 395 5.16 9.89 -4.60
C GLY A 395 5.33 10.44 -3.18
N PHE A 396 4.57 11.46 -2.82
CA PHE A 396 4.57 12.13 -1.51
C PHE A 396 3.24 12.00 -0.77
N TYR A 397 2.14 11.77 -1.50
CA TYR A 397 0.80 11.73 -0.97
C TYR A 397 -0.04 10.57 -1.51
N ASN A 398 -0.64 9.82 -0.61
CA ASN A 398 -1.62 8.79 -0.92
C ASN A 398 -3.06 9.30 -0.74
N ALA A 399 -3.80 9.37 -1.86
CA ALA A 399 -5.17 9.90 -1.91
C ALA A 399 -6.19 9.05 -1.14
N ALA A 400 -5.86 7.80 -0.77
CA ALA A 400 -6.68 6.99 0.12
C ALA A 400 -6.93 7.68 1.48
N SER A 401 -5.95 8.46 1.94
CA SER A 401 -6.07 9.24 3.19
C SER A 401 -7.10 10.36 3.05
N LEU A 402 -7.17 11.00 1.87
CA LEU A 402 -8.19 12.01 1.57
C LEU A 402 -9.56 11.36 1.45
N ALA A 403 -9.66 10.28 0.67
CA ALA A 403 -10.91 9.55 0.47
C ALA A 403 -11.52 9.05 1.79
N ALA A 404 -10.68 8.69 2.76
CA ALA A 404 -11.12 8.26 4.09
C ALA A 404 -11.80 9.37 4.92
N VAL A 405 -11.42 10.64 4.73
CA VAL A 405 -12.03 11.78 5.45
C VAL A 405 -13.10 12.49 4.64
N CYS A 406 -13.36 12.09 3.40
CA CYS A 406 -14.31 12.77 2.52
C CYS A 406 -15.65 12.05 2.48
N SER A 407 -16.73 12.84 2.62
CA SER A 407 -18.10 12.39 2.44
C SER A 407 -18.42 12.05 0.97
N LEU A 408 -19.68 11.73 0.66
CA LEU A 408 -20.14 11.54 -0.72
C LEU A 408 -20.15 12.90 -1.43
N GLY A 409 -19.45 13.00 -2.57
CA GLY A 409 -19.39 14.21 -3.38
C GLY A 409 -20.43 14.20 -4.50
N GLU A 410 -20.92 15.37 -4.90
CA GLU A 410 -21.62 15.53 -6.17
C GLU A 410 -20.60 15.38 -7.30
N GLY A 411 -20.75 14.39 -8.18
CA GLY A 411 -19.88 14.26 -9.36
C GLY A 411 -18.66 13.32 -9.25
N GLY A 412 -18.30 12.79 -8.06
CA GLY A 412 -17.08 11.95 -7.94
C GLY A 412 -16.84 11.23 -6.60
N TRP A 413 -15.63 10.68 -6.43
CA TRP A 413 -15.21 9.99 -5.20
C TRP A 413 -14.88 10.96 -4.05
N LEU A 414 -14.63 12.22 -4.37
CA LEU A 414 -14.21 13.28 -3.46
C LEU A 414 -15.41 14.17 -3.11
N GLY A 415 -15.83 14.13 -1.85
CA GLY A 415 -16.80 15.05 -1.27
C GLY A 415 -16.18 15.97 -0.21
N PRO A 416 -16.98 16.86 0.41
CA PRO A 416 -16.52 17.70 1.51
C PRO A 416 -15.82 16.88 2.61
N PRO A 417 -14.65 17.33 3.11
CA PRO A 417 -13.97 16.67 4.21
C PRO A 417 -14.82 16.82 5.48
N ILE A 418 -14.91 15.74 6.24
CA ILE A 418 -15.50 15.76 7.57
C ILE A 418 -14.60 16.59 8.50
N ARG A 419 -15.21 17.23 9.50
CA ARG A 419 -14.43 18.00 10.47
C ARG A 419 -13.47 17.06 11.23
N PRO A 420 -12.23 17.51 11.50
CA PRO A 420 -11.36 16.78 12.39
C PRO A 420 -12.01 16.74 13.77
N VAL A 421 -12.31 15.52 14.23
CA VAL A 421 -12.74 15.23 15.59
C VAL A 421 -11.83 14.12 16.11
N ALA A 422 -11.75 13.99 17.43
CA ALA A 422 -11.04 12.88 18.06
C ALA A 422 -11.45 11.56 17.37
N GLY A 423 -10.46 10.78 16.91
CA GLY A 423 -10.67 9.56 16.12
C GLY A 423 -10.33 9.69 14.62
N ASN A 424 -10.30 10.91 14.07
CA ASN A 424 -10.02 11.18 12.65
C ASN A 424 -8.57 11.64 12.38
N GLU A 425 -7.80 11.87 13.44
CA GLU A 425 -6.58 12.70 13.41
C GLU A 425 -5.34 11.98 12.87
N ARG A 426 -5.39 10.65 12.76
CA ARG A 426 -4.25 9.85 12.27
C ARG A 426 -4.72 8.66 11.46
N LEU A 427 -4.89 8.91 10.17
CA LEU A 427 -5.21 7.89 9.18
C LEU A 427 -3.94 7.34 8.56
N GLU A 428 -3.72 6.04 8.71
CA GLU A 428 -2.67 5.33 8.01
C GLU A 428 -3.29 4.59 6.81
N PRO A 429 -3.06 5.04 5.56
CA PRO A 429 -3.66 4.39 4.40
C PRO A 429 -3.09 2.97 4.26
N ILE A 430 -3.98 1.99 4.05
CA ILE A 430 -3.64 0.57 3.91
C ILE A 430 -3.66 0.10 2.45
N VAL A 431 -4.17 0.95 1.55
CA VAL A 431 -4.14 0.80 0.09
C VAL A 431 -3.38 1.98 -0.50
N HIS A 432 -2.88 1.83 -1.72
CA HIS A 432 -2.35 2.96 -2.47
C HIS A 432 -3.42 3.48 -3.41
N ALA A 433 -3.75 4.76 -3.35
CA ALA A 433 -4.74 5.34 -4.25
C ALA A 433 -4.30 6.71 -4.79
N PHE A 434 -4.72 6.98 -6.03
CA PHE A 434 -4.51 8.24 -6.73
C PHE A 434 -5.65 8.46 -7.73
N PRO A 435 -6.06 9.71 -7.97
CA PRO A 435 -7.01 10.02 -9.04
C PRO A 435 -6.38 9.72 -10.40
N VAL A 436 -7.20 9.33 -11.37
CA VAL A 436 -6.77 9.11 -12.76
C VAL A 436 -7.75 9.82 -13.69
N GLY A 437 -7.26 10.38 -14.79
CA GLY A 437 -8.13 10.92 -15.84
C GLY A 437 -8.74 9.80 -16.69
N MET A 438 -10.05 9.85 -16.95
CA MET A 438 -10.69 9.05 -17.99
C MET A 438 -11.38 9.95 -19.02
N SER A 439 -11.18 9.65 -20.30
CA SER A 439 -11.89 10.31 -21.40
C SER A 439 -13.16 9.54 -21.75
N ASP A 440 -14.33 10.09 -21.39
CA ASP A 440 -15.62 9.51 -21.78
C ASP A 440 -16.33 10.29 -22.92
N GLY A 441 -15.67 11.29 -23.49
CA GLY A 441 -16.24 12.11 -24.57
C GLY A 441 -17.25 13.17 -24.10
N MET A 442 -17.59 13.23 -22.80
CA MET A 442 -18.39 14.30 -22.19
C MET A 442 -17.61 15.17 -21.18
N GLY A 443 -16.43 14.73 -20.74
CA GLY A 443 -15.52 15.49 -19.90
C GLY A 443 -14.39 14.62 -19.35
N ILE A 444 -13.50 15.20 -18.56
CA ILE A 444 -12.55 14.42 -17.75
C ILE A 444 -13.27 14.08 -16.45
N MET A 445 -13.80 12.86 -16.32
CA MET A 445 -14.08 12.32 -15.00
C MET A 445 -12.76 11.89 -14.36
N THR A 446 -12.57 12.20 -13.07
CA THR A 446 -11.35 11.87 -12.32
C THR A 446 -11.59 10.76 -11.28
N PRO A 447 -11.87 9.50 -11.69
CA PRO A 447 -12.07 8.40 -10.74
C PRO A 447 -10.82 8.15 -9.88
N LEU A 448 -11.04 7.57 -8.71
CA LEU A 448 -9.98 7.14 -7.80
C LEU A 448 -9.54 5.72 -8.18
N CYS A 449 -8.30 5.59 -8.63
CA CYS A 449 -7.66 4.30 -8.82
C CYS A 449 -7.12 3.81 -7.46
N VAL A 450 -7.56 2.63 -7.02
CA VAL A 450 -7.15 1.99 -5.76
C VAL A 450 -6.39 0.70 -6.06
N ILE A 451 -5.11 0.67 -5.69
CA ILE A 451 -4.19 -0.44 -5.87
C ILE A 451 -3.99 -1.20 -4.56
N GLY A 452 -3.99 -2.54 -4.65
CA GLY A 452 -3.81 -3.42 -3.50
C GLY A 452 -5.04 -3.44 -2.58
N SER A 453 -6.21 -3.23 -3.18
CA SER A 453 -7.48 -3.15 -2.47
C SER A 453 -7.74 -4.43 -1.66
N LYS A 454 -8.25 -4.23 -0.44
CA LYS A 454 -8.69 -5.28 0.47
C LYS A 454 -10.19 -5.16 0.63
N THR A 455 -10.91 -6.12 0.09
CA THR A 455 -12.37 -6.03 -0.03
C THR A 455 -13.07 -7.08 0.79
N VAL A 456 -14.25 -6.73 1.28
CA VAL A 456 -15.20 -7.68 1.87
C VAL A 456 -16.49 -7.63 1.06
N GLY A 457 -16.93 -8.78 0.57
CA GLY A 457 -18.19 -8.87 -0.14
C GLY A 457 -19.38 -8.79 0.81
N LEU A 458 -20.40 -8.04 0.40
CA LEU A 458 -21.68 -7.98 1.09
C LEU A 458 -22.66 -8.96 0.44
N ARG A 459 -23.38 -9.69 1.28
CA ARG A 459 -24.47 -10.56 0.82
C ARG A 459 -25.62 -9.72 0.28
N LYS A 460 -26.21 -10.17 -0.83
CA LYS A 460 -27.40 -9.55 -1.42
C LYS A 460 -28.67 -9.76 -0.57
N SER A 461 -28.71 -10.83 0.24
CA SER A 461 -29.86 -11.24 1.07
C SER A 461 -29.46 -12.20 2.18
N LEU A 462 -30.29 -12.32 3.22
CA LEU A 462 -30.19 -13.38 4.23
C LEU A 462 -30.57 -14.74 3.63
N GLU A 463 -29.91 -15.81 4.07
CA GLU A 463 -30.17 -17.18 3.61
C GLU A 463 -30.28 -18.10 4.82
N ARG A 464 -31.21 -19.05 4.76
CA ARG A 464 -31.38 -20.06 5.80
C ARG A 464 -30.23 -21.07 5.75
N ASP A 465 -29.75 -21.55 6.90
CA ASP A 465 -28.68 -22.56 6.96
C ASP A 465 -29.25 -23.99 6.83
N PRO A 466 -29.19 -24.64 5.65
CA PRO A 466 -29.67 -26.01 5.50
C PRO A 466 -28.89 -27.02 6.34
N PHE A 467 -27.68 -26.66 6.78
CA PHE A 467 -26.76 -27.50 7.53
C PHE A 467 -26.63 -27.05 8.98
N GLY A 468 -27.69 -26.45 9.53
CA GLY A 468 -27.73 -25.94 10.89
C GLY A 468 -27.29 -26.96 11.96
N LEU A 469 -27.56 -28.25 11.74
CA LEU A 469 -27.13 -29.35 12.61
C LEU A 469 -25.60 -29.51 12.69
N TYR A 470 -24.88 -29.16 11.62
CA TYR A 470 -23.43 -29.35 11.51
C TYR A 470 -22.64 -28.09 11.84
N ASN A 471 -23.13 -26.92 11.43
CA ASN A 471 -22.42 -25.64 11.53
C ASN A 471 -22.50 -25.02 12.94
N ASN A 472 -23.51 -25.39 13.73
CA ASN A 472 -23.80 -24.73 15.01
C ASN A 472 -23.27 -25.51 16.23
N LYS A 473 -22.49 -24.83 17.08
CA LYS A 473 -21.80 -25.45 18.23
C LYS A 473 -22.77 -25.99 19.27
N ASP A 474 -23.90 -25.34 19.46
CA ASP A 474 -24.99 -25.72 20.35
C ASP A 474 -25.77 -26.94 19.85
N MET A 475 -25.67 -27.30 18.57
CA MET A 475 -26.23 -28.54 18.01
C MET A 475 -25.29 -29.74 18.07
N ARG A 476 -24.07 -29.56 18.57
CA ARG A 476 -23.05 -30.63 18.60
C ARG A 476 -23.52 -31.87 19.37
N GLY A 477 -24.24 -31.70 20.47
CA GLY A 477 -24.78 -32.83 21.25
C GLY A 477 -25.78 -33.65 20.45
N LEU A 478 -26.76 -32.98 19.84
CA LEU A 478 -27.77 -33.63 18.99
C LEU A 478 -27.18 -34.23 17.72
N LYS A 479 -26.20 -33.59 17.09
CA LYS A 479 -25.46 -34.15 15.94
C LYS A 479 -24.83 -35.50 16.27
N TRP A 480 -24.13 -35.61 17.39
CA TRP A 480 -23.51 -36.86 17.80
C TRP A 480 -24.56 -37.92 18.14
N LEU A 481 -25.63 -37.54 18.82
CA LEU A 481 -26.72 -38.44 19.16
C LEU A 481 -27.44 -38.96 17.92
N SER A 482 -27.81 -38.08 16.98
CA SER A 482 -28.52 -38.46 15.75
C SER A 482 -27.63 -39.32 14.85
N LEU A 483 -26.34 -38.99 14.72
CA LEU A 483 -25.39 -39.80 13.97
C LEU A 483 -25.17 -41.17 14.61
N PHE A 484 -25.06 -41.24 15.93
CA PHE A 484 -24.92 -42.50 16.66
C PHE A 484 -26.15 -43.40 16.47
N LEU A 485 -27.36 -42.84 16.63
CA LEU A 485 -28.61 -43.55 16.41
C LEU A 485 -28.72 -44.06 14.97
N LEU A 486 -28.36 -43.22 13.99
CA LEU A 486 -28.33 -43.60 12.58
C LEU A 486 -27.37 -44.78 12.34
N VAL A 487 -26.14 -44.72 12.85
CA VAL A 487 -25.14 -45.79 12.70
C VAL A 487 -25.64 -47.09 13.33
N VAL A 488 -26.23 -47.03 14.53
CA VAL A 488 -26.79 -48.21 15.21
C VAL A 488 -27.92 -48.83 14.38
N LEU A 489 -28.84 -48.01 13.85
CA LEU A 489 -29.94 -48.50 13.00
C LEU A 489 -29.43 -49.10 11.68
N TRP A 490 -28.39 -48.53 11.08
CA TRP A 490 -27.74 -49.08 9.90
C TRP A 490 -27.03 -50.41 10.20
N VAL A 491 -26.36 -50.55 11.35
CA VAL A 491 -25.76 -51.83 11.78
C VAL A 491 -26.83 -52.90 11.98
N ILE A 492 -27.96 -52.55 12.60
CA ILE A 492 -29.10 -53.46 12.75
C ILE A 492 -29.66 -53.85 11.38
N ALA A 493 -29.81 -52.90 10.46
CA ALA A 493 -30.27 -53.17 9.10
C ALA A 493 -29.30 -54.14 8.39
N PHE A 494 -27.98 -53.88 8.44
CA PHE A 494 -26.97 -54.74 7.83
C PHE A 494 -26.96 -56.15 8.42
N ALA A 495 -27.18 -56.31 9.73
CA ALA A 495 -27.28 -57.63 10.36
C ALA A 495 -28.51 -58.43 9.87
N LEU A 496 -29.53 -57.77 9.34
CA LEU A 496 -30.75 -58.38 8.79
C LEU A 496 -30.67 -58.65 7.28
N ILE A 497 -29.59 -58.23 6.60
CA ILE A 497 -29.43 -58.35 5.14
C ILE A 497 -29.48 -59.81 4.68
N SER A 498 -28.96 -60.73 5.50
CA SER A 498 -28.93 -62.17 5.22
C SER A 498 -30.27 -62.87 5.47
N LYS A 499 -31.21 -62.22 6.18
CA LYS A 499 -32.52 -62.79 6.52
C LYS A 499 -33.63 -62.29 5.60
N ASN A 500 -33.66 -60.98 5.29
CA ASN A 500 -34.68 -60.39 4.43
C ASN A 500 -34.21 -59.05 3.84
N TRP A 501 -33.88 -59.05 2.55
CA TRP A 501 -33.43 -57.86 1.82
C TRP A 501 -34.44 -56.70 1.88
N ASN A 502 -35.74 -56.98 1.78
CA ASN A 502 -36.79 -55.95 1.83
C ASN A 502 -36.83 -55.27 3.21
N THR A 503 -36.57 -56.02 4.27
CA THR A 503 -36.49 -55.47 5.64
C THR A 503 -35.25 -54.59 5.81
N PHE A 504 -34.11 -54.98 5.25
CA PHE A 504 -32.91 -54.14 5.22
C PHE A 504 -33.18 -52.79 4.52
N VAL A 505 -33.72 -52.83 3.30
CA VAL A 505 -34.02 -51.63 2.52
C VAL A 505 -35.00 -50.73 3.25
N ALA A 506 -36.06 -51.30 3.85
CA ALA A 506 -37.05 -50.53 4.61
C ALA A 506 -36.44 -49.85 5.85
N ILE A 507 -35.64 -50.56 6.65
CA ILE A 507 -35.02 -49.98 7.86
C ILE A 507 -33.97 -48.92 7.49
N ALA A 508 -33.13 -49.19 6.49
CA ALA A 508 -32.13 -48.25 6.01
C ALA A 508 -32.78 -46.98 5.44
N TRP A 509 -33.89 -47.13 4.70
CA TRP A 509 -34.65 -46.00 4.16
C TRP A 509 -35.32 -45.18 5.28
N VAL A 510 -36.12 -45.82 6.14
CA VAL A 510 -36.84 -45.12 7.23
C VAL A 510 -35.88 -44.41 8.19
N SER A 511 -34.79 -45.06 8.62
CA SER A 511 -33.81 -44.45 9.51
C SER A 511 -33.11 -43.24 8.87
N SER A 512 -32.79 -43.35 7.57
CA SER A 512 -32.20 -42.24 6.79
C SER A 512 -33.19 -41.09 6.61
N SER A 513 -34.45 -41.37 6.29
CA SER A 513 -35.49 -40.35 6.13
C SER A 513 -35.76 -39.61 7.44
N ILE A 514 -35.82 -40.32 8.59
CA ILE A 514 -35.98 -39.70 9.91
C ILE A 514 -34.79 -38.76 10.20
N TYR A 515 -33.57 -39.21 9.90
CA TYR A 515 -32.38 -38.38 10.08
C TYR A 515 -32.41 -37.11 9.22
N VAL A 516 -32.76 -37.22 7.94
CA VAL A 516 -32.85 -36.08 7.01
C VAL A 516 -33.98 -35.12 7.39
N ILE A 517 -35.14 -35.64 7.83
CA ILE A 517 -36.23 -34.80 8.35
C ILE A 517 -35.78 -34.04 9.60
N PHE A 518 -35.07 -34.70 10.50
CA PHE A 518 -34.51 -34.07 11.69
C PHE A 518 -33.49 -32.98 11.32
N GLU A 519 -32.58 -33.25 10.38
CA GLU A 519 -31.62 -32.28 9.86
C GLU A 519 -32.34 -31.06 9.27
N MET A 520 -33.36 -31.27 8.43
CA MET A 520 -34.17 -30.18 7.87
C MET A 520 -34.89 -29.37 8.95
N ALA A 521 -35.45 -30.03 9.96
CA ALA A 521 -36.13 -29.36 11.07
C ALA A 521 -35.16 -28.45 11.85
N VAL A 522 -33.95 -28.94 12.14
CA VAL A 522 -32.88 -28.12 12.76
C VAL A 522 -32.45 -26.98 11.83
N GLY A 523 -32.41 -27.21 10.52
CA GLY A 523 -32.13 -26.19 9.50
C GLY A 523 -33.14 -25.03 9.47
N THR A 524 -34.30 -25.14 10.12
CA THR A 524 -35.28 -24.02 10.23
C THR A 524 -34.93 -22.99 11.30
N ILE A 525 -33.99 -23.32 12.20
CA ILE A 525 -33.66 -22.49 13.37
C ILE A 525 -32.70 -21.35 12.98
N TYR A 526 -31.68 -21.64 12.18
CA TYR A 526 -30.52 -20.77 12.03
C TYR A 526 -30.42 -20.15 10.64
N LEU A 527 -29.95 -18.91 10.60
CA LEU A 527 -29.51 -18.29 9.36
C LEU A 527 -28.05 -18.66 9.07
N GLN A 528 -27.66 -18.56 7.81
CA GLN A 528 -26.26 -18.69 7.43
C GLN A 528 -25.48 -17.49 7.98
N ARG A 529 -24.47 -17.74 8.83
CA ARG A 529 -23.79 -16.69 9.62
C ARG A 529 -22.44 -16.25 9.08
N ASP A 530 -22.10 -16.53 7.82
CA ASP A 530 -20.82 -16.12 7.25
C ASP A 530 -20.91 -14.82 6.45
N GLY A 531 -19.98 -13.90 6.70
CA GLY A 531 -19.83 -12.66 5.93
C GLY A 531 -20.69 -11.49 6.43
N TRP A 532 -20.63 -10.41 5.67
CA TRP A 532 -21.31 -9.14 5.97
C TRP A 532 -22.56 -8.97 5.12
N ILE A 533 -23.55 -8.23 5.64
CA ILE A 533 -24.77 -7.87 4.92
C ILE A 533 -25.17 -6.42 5.20
N PHE A 534 -25.75 -5.75 4.20
CA PHE A 534 -26.40 -4.46 4.36
C PHE A 534 -27.91 -4.64 4.51
N LEU A 535 -28.48 -4.04 5.54
CA LEU A 535 -29.91 -4.05 5.86
C LEU A 535 -30.45 -2.62 5.80
N ASP A 536 -31.39 -2.38 4.89
CA ASP A 536 -32.05 -1.08 4.71
C ASP A 536 -33.06 -0.83 5.83
N ASP A 537 -32.94 0.30 6.53
CA ASP A 537 -33.79 0.65 7.66
C ASP A 537 -35.26 0.89 7.21
N SER A 538 -35.52 1.22 5.94
CA SER A 538 -36.91 1.33 5.40
C SER A 538 -37.63 -0.02 5.33
N ILE A 539 -36.89 -1.10 5.14
CA ILE A 539 -37.41 -2.47 5.04
C ILE A 539 -37.40 -3.14 6.42
N TRP A 540 -36.30 -3.00 7.16
CA TRP A 540 -36.07 -3.68 8.42
C TRP A 540 -36.56 -2.88 9.64
N GLY A 541 -36.84 -1.59 9.50
CA GLY A 541 -37.21 -0.70 10.60
C GLY A 541 -36.02 -0.36 11.50
N HIS A 542 -36.25 0.47 12.51
CA HIS A 542 -35.19 0.91 13.43
C HIS A 542 -34.75 -0.19 14.42
N ASP A 543 -35.59 -1.19 14.72
CA ASP A 543 -35.27 -2.31 15.62
C ASP A 543 -34.93 -3.59 14.83
N THR A 544 -33.84 -3.51 14.07
CA THR A 544 -33.32 -4.61 13.26
C THR A 544 -32.95 -5.83 14.11
N GLN A 545 -32.47 -5.61 15.33
CA GLN A 545 -32.06 -6.66 16.27
C GLN A 545 -33.24 -7.53 16.69
N GLN A 546 -34.37 -6.94 17.08
CA GLN A 546 -35.55 -7.73 17.46
C GLN A 546 -36.04 -8.60 16.31
N ARG A 547 -36.11 -8.05 15.09
CA ARG A 547 -36.56 -8.83 13.91
C ARG A 547 -35.61 -9.97 13.56
N LEU A 548 -34.29 -9.73 13.60
CA LEU A 548 -33.29 -10.78 13.36
C LEU A 548 -33.30 -11.84 14.46
N GLY A 549 -33.49 -11.46 15.72
CA GLY A 549 -33.60 -12.39 16.85
C GLY A 549 -34.79 -13.35 16.73
N VAL A 550 -35.90 -12.92 16.11
CA VAL A 550 -37.05 -13.79 15.79
C VAL A 550 -36.71 -14.78 14.67
N GLN A 551 -35.80 -14.42 13.75
CA GLN A 551 -35.40 -15.26 12.62
C GLN A 551 -34.30 -16.27 13.00
N ASP A 552 -33.31 -15.85 13.78
CA ASP A 552 -32.24 -16.68 14.38
C ASP A 552 -31.99 -16.20 15.83
N PRO A 553 -32.19 -17.07 16.85
CA PRO A 553 -32.01 -16.69 18.25
C PRO A 553 -30.57 -16.28 18.59
N LYS A 554 -29.56 -16.64 17.78
CA LYS A 554 -28.17 -16.19 17.96
C LYS A 554 -27.94 -14.73 17.56
N LEU A 555 -28.88 -14.13 16.82
CA LEU A 555 -28.85 -12.72 16.43
C LEU A 555 -29.79 -11.86 17.29
N ALA A 556 -30.29 -12.41 18.41
CA ALA A 556 -31.12 -11.66 19.36
C ALA A 556 -30.31 -10.66 20.21
N GLU A 557 -29.01 -10.91 20.36
CA GLU A 557 -28.06 -10.03 21.05
C GLU A 557 -27.00 -9.57 20.04
N LEU A 558 -27.17 -8.36 19.51
CA LEU A 558 -26.22 -7.75 18.60
C LEU A 558 -25.47 -6.63 19.33
N ILE A 559 -24.23 -6.41 18.93
CA ILE A 559 -23.37 -5.38 19.49
C ILE A 559 -23.25 -4.27 18.45
N GLU A 560 -23.73 -3.08 18.79
CA GLU A 560 -23.50 -1.90 17.95
C GLU A 560 -22.05 -1.41 18.09
N TRP A 561 -21.40 -1.30 16.94
CA TRP A 561 -20.09 -0.69 16.80
C TRP A 561 -20.28 0.82 16.72
N GLY A 562 -20.06 1.49 17.85
CA GLY A 562 -20.05 2.95 17.91
C GLY A 562 -20.16 3.53 19.30
N ASP A 563 -20.95 2.91 20.19
CA ASP A 563 -21.23 3.47 21.52
C ASP A 563 -20.00 3.56 22.45
N ARG A 564 -18.90 2.90 22.09
CA ARG A 564 -17.68 2.84 22.90
C ARG A 564 -16.44 3.39 22.19
N GLN A 565 -16.61 3.98 21.01
CA GLN A 565 -15.51 4.36 20.14
C GLN A 565 -15.76 5.67 19.40
N LEU A 566 -14.67 6.37 19.12
CA LEU A 566 -14.69 7.59 18.32
C LEU A 566 -14.95 7.22 16.86
N ILE A 567 -16.20 7.37 16.43
CA ILE A 567 -16.63 7.11 15.05
C ILE A 567 -16.71 8.43 14.27
N PRO A 568 -16.04 8.54 13.11
CA PRO A 568 -16.21 9.66 12.21
C PRO A 568 -17.65 9.68 11.68
N ASN A 569 -18.26 10.86 11.58
CA ASN A 569 -19.58 11.02 10.94
C ASN A 569 -19.41 11.56 9.52
N TRP A 570 -19.81 10.77 8.53
CA TRP A 570 -19.77 11.16 7.11
C TRP A 570 -21.09 11.70 6.58
N ASN A 571 -22.10 11.87 7.44
CA ASN A 571 -23.39 12.41 7.04
C ASN A 571 -23.22 13.87 6.60
N PRO A 572 -23.77 14.24 5.43
CA PRO A 572 -23.67 15.61 4.93
C PRO A 572 -24.41 16.58 5.88
N PRO A 573 -23.82 17.73 6.23
CA PRO A 573 -24.52 18.76 7.00
C PRO A 573 -25.51 19.52 6.11
N GLY A 574 -26.82 19.35 6.36
CA GLY A 574 -27.89 20.16 5.75
C GLY A 574 -28.82 19.40 4.80
N GLU A 575 -30.12 19.71 4.88
CA GLU A 575 -31.30 18.99 4.33
C GLU A 575 -31.47 18.96 2.79
N LYS A 576 -30.42 19.13 1.98
CA LYS A 576 -30.57 19.16 0.50
C LYS A 576 -29.84 18.04 -0.26
N VAL A 577 -29.52 16.93 0.38
CA VAL A 577 -28.96 15.76 -0.32
C VAL A 577 -30.09 14.84 -0.78
N ARG A 578 -30.12 14.54 -2.09
CA ARG A 578 -31.03 13.59 -2.74
C ARG A 578 -31.00 12.22 -2.04
N GLU A 579 -32.19 11.62 -1.87
CA GLU A 579 -32.52 10.19 -1.73
C GLU A 579 -31.50 9.22 -1.07
N GLY A 580 -30.77 9.64 -0.04
CA GLY A 580 -29.94 8.70 0.73
C GLY A 580 -30.77 7.91 1.75
N THR A 581 -30.43 6.64 1.97
CA THR A 581 -31.10 5.77 2.94
C THR A 581 -30.18 5.47 4.13
N ASN A 582 -30.78 5.46 5.31
CA ASN A 582 -30.14 4.91 6.49
C ASN A 582 -30.16 3.38 6.41
N GLY A 583 -29.08 2.75 6.84
CA GLY A 583 -29.02 1.31 6.92
C GLY A 583 -28.05 0.82 7.97
N THR A 584 -28.05 -0.50 8.15
CA THR A 584 -27.25 -1.21 9.12
C THR A 584 -26.40 -2.25 8.40
N LEU A 585 -25.07 -2.13 8.50
CA LEU A 585 -24.16 -3.21 8.13
C LEU A 585 -24.04 -4.18 9.29
N LEU A 586 -24.19 -5.47 9.03
CA LEU A 586 -24.16 -6.52 10.03
C LEU A 586 -23.13 -7.58 9.65
N ASP A 587 -22.20 -7.84 10.57
CA ASP A 587 -21.37 -9.04 10.57
C ASP A 587 -22.18 -10.20 11.16
N LEU A 588 -22.65 -11.11 10.29
CA LEU A 588 -23.51 -12.22 10.70
C LEU A 588 -22.79 -13.24 11.59
N ASN A 589 -21.45 -13.27 11.55
CA ASN A 589 -20.65 -14.23 12.30
C ASN A 589 -20.35 -13.73 13.71
N ASN A 590 -19.98 -12.46 13.82
CA ASN A 590 -19.58 -11.84 15.08
C ASN A 590 -20.73 -11.07 15.77
N GLY A 591 -21.86 -10.87 15.10
CA GLY A 591 -23.02 -10.15 15.65
C GLY A 591 -22.76 -8.65 15.85
N VAL A 592 -21.91 -8.06 15.00
CA VAL A 592 -21.53 -6.63 15.09
C VAL A 592 -22.33 -5.81 14.09
N MET A 593 -22.98 -4.75 14.55
CA MET A 593 -23.75 -3.81 13.73
C MET A 593 -22.99 -2.49 13.55
N VAL A 594 -23.01 -1.91 12.36
CA VAL A 594 -22.48 -0.57 12.07
C VAL A 594 -23.57 0.23 11.36
N LYS A 595 -23.97 1.37 11.93
CA LYS A 595 -24.91 2.29 11.27
C LYS A 595 -24.21 3.06 10.16
N VAL A 596 -24.87 3.13 9.00
CA VAL A 596 -24.33 3.77 7.81
C VAL A 596 -25.40 4.55 7.07
N PHE A 597 -24.96 5.58 6.35
CA PHE A 597 -25.76 6.31 5.39
C PHE A 597 -25.22 6.02 3.99
N VAL A 598 -26.11 5.62 3.08
CA VAL A 598 -25.73 5.25 1.72
C VAL A 598 -26.64 5.93 0.70
N SER A 599 -26.08 6.29 -0.45
CA SER A 599 -26.85 6.82 -1.58
C SER A 599 -27.52 5.70 -2.40
N ASP A 600 -26.99 4.48 -2.35
CA ASP A 600 -27.53 3.30 -3.02
C ASP A 600 -27.09 2.03 -2.27
N LYS A 601 -27.68 0.87 -2.58
CA LYS A 601 -27.44 -0.40 -1.91
C LYS A 601 -26.02 -0.91 -2.16
N PRO A 602 -25.13 -0.93 -1.15
CA PRO A 602 -23.78 -1.43 -1.33
C PRO A 602 -23.75 -2.94 -1.48
N ASN A 603 -22.77 -3.42 -2.26
CA ASN A 603 -22.49 -4.85 -2.39
C ASN A 603 -21.03 -5.22 -2.01
N ALA A 604 -20.20 -4.23 -1.67
CA ALA A 604 -18.86 -4.45 -1.16
C ALA A 604 -18.41 -3.37 -0.16
N LEU A 605 -17.43 -3.72 0.67
CA LEU A 605 -16.59 -2.77 1.39
C LEU A 605 -15.16 -2.81 0.86
N ILE A 606 -14.54 -1.65 0.71
CA ILE A 606 -13.12 -1.47 0.38
C ILE A 606 -12.43 -0.81 1.56
N ALA A 607 -11.51 -1.51 2.22
CA ALA A 607 -10.77 -0.95 3.35
C ALA A 607 -9.73 0.08 2.85
N LEU A 608 -9.80 1.34 3.31
CA LEU A 608 -8.96 2.44 2.83
C LEU A 608 -7.82 2.79 3.78
N ALA A 609 -8.15 2.99 5.06
CA ALA A 609 -7.21 3.48 6.06
C ALA A 609 -7.53 2.89 7.44
N ILE A 610 -6.49 2.73 8.26
CA ILE A 610 -6.60 2.33 9.66
C ILE A 610 -6.34 3.53 10.57
N HIS A 611 -7.06 3.60 11.68
CA HIS A 611 -6.88 4.59 12.74
C HIS A 611 -7.09 3.92 14.11
N GLY A 612 -6.82 4.66 15.20
CA GLY A 612 -6.84 4.10 16.56
C GLY A 612 -8.19 3.51 17.01
N SER A 613 -9.29 3.91 16.34
CA SER A 613 -10.66 3.48 16.64
C SER A 613 -11.28 2.56 15.57
N GLY A 614 -10.52 2.09 14.58
CA GLY A 614 -11.07 1.18 13.57
C GLY A 614 -10.43 1.28 12.19
N VAL A 615 -11.19 0.82 11.21
CA VAL A 615 -10.81 0.84 9.80
C VAL A 615 -11.88 1.61 9.05
N THR A 616 -11.47 2.72 8.44
CA THR A 616 -12.33 3.45 7.51
C THR A 616 -12.41 2.67 6.21
N SER A 617 -13.64 2.34 5.81
CA SER A 617 -13.94 1.60 4.60
C SER A 617 -14.90 2.39 3.71
N MET A 618 -14.68 2.29 2.41
CA MET A 618 -15.59 2.79 1.39
C MET A 618 -16.63 1.73 1.05
N LEU A 619 -17.90 2.12 1.07
CA LEU A 619 -19.00 1.29 0.59
C LEU A 619 -19.19 1.54 -0.89
N VAL A 620 -19.26 0.45 -1.65
CA VAL A 620 -19.38 0.53 -3.10
C VAL A 620 -20.49 -0.37 -3.62
N ASP A 621 -21.08 0.05 -4.74
CA ASP A 621 -21.87 -0.81 -5.60
C ASP A 621 -21.06 -1.17 -6.85
N ARG A 622 -20.71 -2.45 -6.94
CA ARG A 622 -19.94 -3.03 -8.05
C ARG A 622 -20.86 -3.82 -8.96
N LYS A 623 -20.99 -3.40 -10.21
CA LYS A 623 -21.71 -4.17 -11.24
C LYS A 623 -20.95 -5.47 -11.58
N GLU A 624 -21.65 -6.47 -12.11
CA GLU A 624 -21.05 -7.76 -12.49
C GLU A 624 -20.08 -7.63 -13.68
N ASP A 625 -20.19 -6.54 -14.44
CA ASP A 625 -19.25 -6.17 -15.49
C ASP A 625 -17.96 -5.61 -14.88
N LEU A 626 -16.83 -6.21 -15.25
CA LEU A 626 -15.52 -5.96 -14.66
C LEU A 626 -14.81 -4.71 -15.24
N ASP A 627 -15.31 -4.18 -16.36
CA ASP A 627 -14.72 -3.03 -17.05
C ASP A 627 -15.38 -1.69 -16.67
N VAL A 628 -16.35 -1.71 -15.74
CA VAL A 628 -17.14 -0.54 -15.35
C VAL A 628 -16.59 0.11 -14.08
N VAL A 629 -16.60 1.45 -14.05
CA VAL A 629 -16.27 2.25 -12.86
C VAL A 629 -17.15 1.82 -11.69
N VAL A 630 -16.52 1.53 -10.56
CA VAL A 630 -17.20 1.15 -9.32
C VAL A 630 -17.85 2.38 -8.69
N GLY A 631 -19.14 2.31 -8.38
CA GLY A 631 -19.88 3.40 -7.74
C GLY A 631 -19.53 3.53 -6.26
N LYS A 632 -19.07 4.70 -5.81
CA LYS A 632 -19.00 5.02 -4.37
C LYS A 632 -20.42 5.31 -3.87
N VAL A 633 -20.90 4.53 -2.90
CA VAL A 633 -22.27 4.68 -2.36
C VAL A 633 -22.30 5.05 -0.88
N GLY A 634 -21.18 4.94 -0.17
CA GLY A 634 -21.11 5.37 1.23
C GLY A 634 -19.72 5.25 1.85
N MET A 635 -19.63 5.60 3.12
CA MET A 635 -18.43 5.48 3.96
C MET A 635 -18.82 4.91 5.32
N CYS A 636 -17.95 4.12 5.93
CA CYS A 636 -18.18 3.58 7.26
C CYS A 636 -16.89 3.30 8.02
N ASN A 637 -16.96 3.35 9.35
CA ASN A 637 -15.92 2.82 10.22
C ASN A 637 -16.29 1.41 10.70
N VAL A 638 -15.40 0.45 10.51
CA VAL A 638 -15.62 -0.95 10.92
C VAL A 638 -14.52 -1.43 11.87
N PRO A 639 -14.77 -2.52 12.63
CA PRO A 639 -13.77 -3.08 13.53
C PRO A 639 -12.44 -3.48 12.86
N PRO A 640 -11.29 -3.36 13.56
CA PRO A 640 -10.01 -3.76 13.01
C PRO A 640 -9.92 -5.23 12.55
N TYR A 641 -10.71 -6.13 13.16
CA TYR A 641 -10.71 -7.54 12.78
C TYR A 641 -11.19 -7.78 11.34
N VAL A 642 -11.92 -6.82 10.75
CA VAL A 642 -12.41 -6.91 9.36
C VAL A 642 -11.25 -7.10 8.38
N LEU A 643 -10.06 -6.58 8.68
CA LEU A 643 -8.88 -6.80 7.84
C LEU A 643 -8.50 -8.27 7.69
N ALA A 644 -8.81 -9.13 8.68
CA ALA A 644 -8.58 -10.57 8.59
C ALA A 644 -9.64 -11.28 7.72
N GLN A 645 -10.79 -10.65 7.49
CA GLN A 645 -11.87 -11.14 6.63
C GLN A 645 -11.74 -10.64 5.17
N THR A 646 -10.88 -9.65 4.92
CA THR A 646 -10.68 -9.09 3.57
C THR A 646 -10.01 -10.09 2.63
N VAL A 647 -10.46 -10.07 1.37
CA VAL A 647 -9.79 -10.72 0.25
C VAL A 647 -9.00 -9.67 -0.52
N ARG A 648 -7.83 -10.04 -1.05
CA ARG A 648 -7.08 -9.15 -1.96
C ARG A 648 -7.80 -9.08 -3.29
N SER A 649 -8.20 -7.88 -3.68
CA SER A 649 -8.74 -7.59 -5.00
C SER A 649 -7.70 -6.94 -5.89
N GLY A 650 -8.01 -6.88 -7.19
CA GLY A 650 -7.21 -6.19 -8.18
C GLY A 650 -7.20 -4.68 -7.99
N THR A 651 -6.75 -3.97 -9.02
CA THR A 651 -6.93 -2.52 -9.11
C THR A 651 -8.42 -2.21 -9.29
N LEU A 652 -8.92 -1.19 -8.60
CA LEU A 652 -10.31 -0.74 -8.68
C LEU A 652 -10.35 0.73 -9.08
N CYS A 653 -11.15 1.09 -10.08
CA CYS A 653 -11.43 2.49 -10.41
C CYS A 653 -12.79 2.88 -9.84
N ILE A 654 -12.82 3.89 -8.97
CA ILE A 654 -14.01 4.30 -8.23
C ILE A 654 -14.44 5.70 -8.64
N GLY A 655 -15.69 5.89 -9.03
CA GLY A 655 -16.21 7.16 -9.52
C GLY A 655 -17.73 7.11 -9.72
N ILE A 656 -18.27 8.06 -10.47
CA ILE A 656 -19.69 8.03 -10.85
C ILE A 656 -19.84 7.23 -12.15
N PRO A 657 -20.69 6.19 -12.18
CA PRO A 657 -21.06 5.54 -13.43
C PRO A 657 -21.79 6.54 -14.33
N SER A 658 -21.37 6.71 -15.59
CA SER A 658 -22.14 7.55 -16.53
C SER A 658 -23.54 6.94 -16.73
N GLU A 659 -24.60 7.71 -16.51
CA GLU A 659 -25.99 7.25 -16.71
C GLU A 659 -26.27 6.84 -18.17
N ASN A 660 -25.42 7.22 -19.13
CA ASN A 660 -25.61 6.96 -20.57
C ASN A 660 -25.21 5.56 -21.05
N THR A 661 -24.74 4.65 -20.19
CA THR A 661 -24.42 3.28 -20.63
C THR A 661 -25.64 2.35 -20.71
N GLU A 662 -26.83 2.78 -20.25
CA GLU A 662 -28.04 1.93 -20.27
C GLU A 662 -28.74 1.81 -21.64
N SER A 663 -28.35 2.57 -22.67
CA SER A 663 -29.06 2.57 -23.96
C SER A 663 -28.38 1.78 -25.10
N ALA A 664 -27.29 1.05 -24.86
CA ALA A 664 -26.75 0.15 -25.88
C ALA A 664 -27.44 -1.22 -25.77
N PRO A 665 -28.20 -1.68 -26.79
CA PRO A 665 -28.85 -2.98 -26.72
C PRO A 665 -27.80 -4.08 -26.56
N PRO A 666 -28.08 -5.12 -25.76
CA PRO A 666 -27.13 -6.19 -25.51
C PRO A 666 -26.78 -6.84 -26.86
N LYS A 667 -25.50 -6.81 -27.23
CA LYS A 667 -25.00 -7.70 -28.29
C LYS A 667 -25.25 -9.12 -27.81
N ASN A 668 -26.27 -9.75 -28.40
CA ASN A 668 -26.72 -11.13 -28.19
C ASN A 668 -25.56 -12.04 -27.73
N ARG A 669 -25.50 -12.32 -26.43
CA ARG A 669 -24.80 -13.49 -25.91
C ARG A 669 -25.84 -14.44 -25.35
N ALA A 670 -25.94 -15.56 -26.04
CA ALA A 670 -26.80 -16.68 -25.73
C ALA A 670 -26.65 -17.13 -24.27
N THR A 671 -27.79 -17.55 -23.72
CA THR A 671 -27.96 -18.37 -22.51
C THR A 671 -26.84 -19.40 -22.30
N PRO A 672 -26.45 -19.69 -21.05
CA PRO A 672 -25.36 -20.63 -20.77
C PRO A 672 -25.82 -22.06 -21.05
N ASN A 673 -25.51 -22.55 -22.25
CA ASN A 673 -25.68 -23.95 -22.60
C ASN A 673 -24.50 -24.77 -22.06
N ILE A 674 -24.83 -25.80 -21.29
CA ILE A 674 -23.95 -26.80 -20.63
C ILE A 674 -23.10 -27.61 -21.64
N SER A 675 -23.25 -27.39 -22.95
CA SER A 675 -22.52 -28.07 -24.02
C SER A 675 -21.17 -27.45 -24.41
N CYS A 676 -20.79 -26.27 -23.88
CA CYS A 676 -19.52 -25.63 -24.23
C CYS A 676 -18.28 -26.23 -23.53
N PHE A 677 -18.46 -27.24 -22.66
CA PHE A 677 -17.37 -27.86 -21.90
C PHE A 677 -16.59 -28.95 -22.68
N ILE A 678 -17.09 -29.40 -23.83
CA ILE A 678 -16.50 -30.55 -24.57
C ILE A 678 -15.77 -30.14 -25.86
N LEU A 679 -16.01 -28.94 -26.42
CA LEU A 679 -15.48 -28.56 -27.75
C LEU A 679 -14.19 -27.71 -27.75
N LYS A 680 -13.60 -27.41 -26.59
CA LYS A 680 -12.30 -26.71 -26.51
C LYS A 680 -11.07 -27.64 -26.58
N MET A 681 -11.24 -28.85 -27.12
CA MET A 681 -10.19 -29.86 -27.27
C MET A 681 -9.62 -30.00 -28.69
N LEU A 682 -10.01 -29.19 -29.69
CA LEU A 682 -9.52 -29.36 -31.07
C LEU A 682 -9.25 -28.02 -31.80
N GLY A 683 -7.98 -27.81 -32.20
CA GLY A 683 -7.63 -27.36 -33.56
C GLY A 683 -7.64 -25.87 -33.95
N SER A 684 -6.45 -25.25 -33.89
CA SER A 684 -5.77 -24.46 -34.95
C SER A 684 -6.29 -23.11 -35.53
N ARG A 685 -5.35 -22.13 -35.51
CA ARG A 685 -4.90 -21.17 -36.56
C ARG A 685 -5.87 -20.11 -37.09
N PHE A 686 -5.43 -18.83 -37.12
CA PHE A 686 -5.34 -17.98 -38.34
C PHE A 686 -4.51 -16.70 -38.10
N THR A 687 -4.07 -16.10 -39.22
CA THR A 687 -2.94 -15.19 -39.53
C THR A 687 -3.22 -13.66 -39.42
N PRO A 688 -2.19 -12.79 -39.58
CA PRO A 688 -2.20 -11.39 -39.12
C PRO A 688 -2.38 -10.35 -40.24
N GLY A 689 -2.72 -9.11 -39.86
CA GLY A 689 -2.55 -7.96 -40.75
C GLY A 689 -2.99 -6.63 -40.17
N SER A 690 -2.03 -5.78 -39.79
CA SER A 690 -1.85 -4.42 -40.37
C SER A 690 -0.74 -3.67 -39.63
N ARG A 691 0.33 -3.36 -40.36
CA ARG A 691 1.34 -2.35 -40.01
C ARG A 691 0.71 -0.97 -40.13
N ILE A 692 1.12 0.00 -39.31
CA ILE A 692 1.37 1.42 -39.63
C ILE A 692 1.62 2.19 -38.30
N PHE A 693 2.89 2.39 -37.92
CA PHE A 693 3.57 3.69 -37.73
C PHE A 693 4.86 3.54 -36.92
N ARG A 694 5.93 4.10 -37.48
CA ARG A 694 7.33 4.06 -37.06
C ARG A 694 7.75 5.46 -36.60
N ARG A 695 8.74 5.52 -35.68
CA ARG A 695 9.58 6.67 -35.26
C ARG A 695 8.95 7.55 -34.18
N CYS A 696 9.57 7.69 -33.00
CA CYS A 696 10.79 8.46 -32.74
C CYS A 696 11.42 8.14 -31.36
N PHE A 697 12.64 8.64 -31.15
CA PHE A 697 13.51 8.61 -29.95
C PHE A 697 14.61 7.55 -29.89
N THR A 698 15.64 7.84 -30.67
CA THR A 698 17.07 7.55 -30.39
C THR A 698 17.60 8.42 -29.25
N SER A 699 18.63 7.90 -28.54
CA SER A 699 19.62 8.57 -27.66
C SER A 699 19.49 8.19 -26.17
N THR A 700 20.52 7.83 -25.39
CA THR A 700 21.78 7.04 -25.53
C THR A 700 22.38 6.92 -24.11
N HIS A 701 23.00 5.77 -23.75
CA HIS A 701 23.86 5.46 -22.58
C HIS A 701 23.19 5.17 -21.21
N ILE A 702 23.38 4.06 -20.45
CA ILE A 702 24.18 2.80 -20.43
C ILE A 702 23.31 1.75 -19.66
N PRO A 703 23.35 0.43 -19.95
CA PRO A 703 22.28 -0.50 -19.57
C PRO A 703 22.33 -0.96 -18.10
N GLN A 704 21.31 -0.62 -17.33
CA GLN A 704 20.94 -1.39 -16.13
C GLN A 704 20.29 -2.71 -16.58
N ARG A 705 20.65 -3.85 -15.96
CA ARG A 705 20.01 -5.16 -16.23
C ARG A 705 18.56 -5.15 -15.73
N ALA A 706 17.66 -4.54 -16.50
CA ALA A 706 16.23 -4.56 -16.25
C ALA A 706 15.67 -5.94 -16.66
N PHE A 707 15.19 -6.73 -15.70
CA PHE A 707 14.38 -7.91 -16.00
C PHE A 707 12.99 -7.44 -16.43
N ILE A 708 12.58 -7.81 -17.64
CA ILE A 708 11.22 -7.54 -18.09
C ILE A 708 10.30 -8.60 -17.46
N LEU A 709 9.23 -8.13 -16.79
CA LEU A 709 8.08 -8.98 -16.48
C LEU A 709 7.22 -9.02 -17.73
N PRO A 710 7.05 -10.16 -18.41
CA PRO A 710 6.05 -10.27 -19.45
C PRO A 710 4.68 -10.14 -18.78
N ASP A 711 3.88 -9.15 -19.19
CA ASP A 711 2.46 -9.10 -18.83
C ASP A 711 1.69 -9.91 -19.87
N PHE A 712 1.21 -11.09 -19.49
CA PHE A 712 0.77 -12.17 -20.38
C PHE A 712 -0.62 -11.94 -21.03
N ARG A 713 -0.96 -10.71 -21.44
CA ARG A 713 -2.33 -10.41 -21.91
C ARG A 713 -2.46 -9.88 -23.32
N ASN A 714 -1.42 -9.27 -23.89
CA ASN A 714 -1.45 -8.76 -25.26
C ASN A 714 -0.18 -9.17 -26.00
N PHE A 715 -0.27 -10.15 -26.90
CA PHE A 715 0.83 -10.51 -27.80
C PHE A 715 0.97 -9.55 -29.01
N ASP A 716 0.38 -8.34 -28.93
CA ASP A 716 0.46 -7.29 -29.95
C ASP A 716 1.34 -6.09 -29.55
N THR A 717 1.90 -6.04 -28.34
CA THR A 717 2.92 -5.04 -27.99
C THR A 717 4.28 -5.45 -28.56
N GLU A 718 4.89 -4.58 -29.38
CA GLU A 718 6.27 -4.76 -29.86
C GLU A 718 7.22 -4.97 -28.67
N ILE A 719 7.65 -6.22 -28.47
CA ILE A 719 8.65 -6.57 -27.46
C ILE A 719 9.97 -5.93 -27.88
N PRO A 720 10.65 -5.16 -27.00
CA PRO A 720 11.88 -4.49 -27.37
C PRO A 720 12.93 -5.50 -27.86
N ASP A 721 13.42 -5.32 -29.09
CA ASP A 721 14.46 -6.16 -29.74
C ASP A 721 15.75 -6.30 -28.90
N HIS A 722 15.89 -5.50 -27.83
CA HIS A 722 17.05 -5.40 -26.93
C HIS A 722 16.82 -6.02 -25.54
N ALA A 723 15.68 -6.69 -25.30
CA ALA A 723 15.40 -7.35 -24.03
C ALA A 723 16.28 -8.61 -23.82
N THR A 724 17.25 -8.53 -22.92
CA THR A 724 18.17 -9.64 -22.62
C THR A 724 17.80 -10.43 -21.36
N ALA A 725 16.77 -10.04 -20.62
CA ALA A 725 16.44 -10.64 -19.31
C ALA A 725 14.92 -10.78 -19.08
N VAL A 726 14.48 -11.97 -18.65
CA VAL A 726 13.06 -12.31 -18.46
C VAL A 726 12.81 -13.00 -17.11
N ARG A 727 11.66 -12.70 -16.49
CA ARG A 727 11.24 -13.27 -15.20
C ARG A 727 9.86 -13.92 -15.29
N PHE A 728 9.72 -15.12 -14.72
CA PHE A 728 8.49 -15.91 -14.63
C PHE A 728 8.07 -16.18 -13.18
N ARG A 729 6.76 -16.15 -12.91
CA ARG A 729 6.10 -16.48 -11.63
C ARG A 729 5.19 -17.71 -11.76
N ASP A 730 4.74 -18.27 -10.62
CA ASP A 730 3.94 -19.50 -10.58
C ASP A 730 2.67 -19.42 -11.46
N LYS A 731 2.03 -18.24 -11.55
CA LYS A 731 0.78 -18.01 -12.29
C LYS A 731 0.93 -17.93 -13.83
N ASP A 732 2.15 -17.84 -14.36
CA ASP A 732 2.39 -17.61 -15.80
C ASP A 732 2.18 -18.89 -16.63
N LYS A 733 1.08 -19.02 -17.36
CA LYS A 733 0.72 -20.30 -18.01
C LYS A 733 1.34 -20.52 -19.40
N ASP A 734 1.71 -19.46 -20.13
CA ASP A 734 2.12 -19.52 -21.54
C ASP A 734 3.60 -19.18 -21.79
N ILE A 735 4.49 -19.84 -21.04
CA ILE A 735 5.96 -19.61 -21.10
C ILE A 735 6.51 -19.83 -22.52
N SER A 736 6.00 -20.83 -23.24
CA SER A 736 6.45 -21.19 -24.58
C SER A 736 6.12 -20.13 -25.64
N GLN A 737 5.02 -19.40 -25.49
CA GLN A 737 4.70 -18.28 -26.40
C GLN A 737 5.62 -17.09 -26.15
N VAL A 738 5.95 -16.79 -24.89
CA VAL A 738 6.88 -15.72 -24.53
C VAL A 738 8.23 -15.94 -25.19
N PHE A 739 8.83 -17.12 -25.05
CA PHE A 739 10.14 -17.39 -25.66
C PHE A 739 10.16 -17.33 -27.19
N ARG A 740 9.02 -17.53 -27.87
CA ARG A 740 8.95 -17.37 -29.34
C ARG A 740 9.06 -15.91 -29.79
N CYS A 741 8.76 -14.97 -28.90
CA CYS A 741 8.72 -13.55 -29.23
C CYS A 741 10.06 -12.83 -28.94
N PHE A 742 11.06 -13.50 -28.36
CA PHE A 742 12.39 -12.92 -28.12
C PHE A 742 13.45 -13.53 -29.02
N LYS A 743 14.27 -12.67 -29.65
CA LYS A 743 15.37 -13.07 -30.53
C LYS A 743 16.64 -13.48 -29.78
N SER A 744 16.91 -12.91 -28.59
CA SER A 744 18.16 -13.14 -27.85
C SER A 744 18.03 -12.88 -26.34
N ILE A 745 17.54 -13.88 -25.59
CA ILE A 745 17.52 -13.82 -24.11
C ILE A 745 18.83 -14.37 -23.55
N GLU A 746 19.41 -13.62 -22.61
CA GLU A 746 20.64 -13.99 -21.90
C GLU A 746 20.38 -14.36 -20.43
N HIS A 747 19.32 -13.85 -19.80
CA HIS A 747 19.06 -14.03 -18.37
C HIS A 747 17.63 -14.47 -18.09
N VAL A 748 17.43 -15.59 -17.41
CA VAL A 748 16.09 -16.11 -17.07
C VAL A 748 15.94 -16.33 -15.57
N GLN A 749 14.82 -15.85 -15.02
CA GLN A 749 14.47 -16.03 -13.62
C GLN A 749 13.13 -16.75 -13.46
N PHE A 750 13.09 -17.82 -12.66
CA PHE A 750 11.88 -18.55 -12.26
C PHE A 750 11.60 -18.34 -10.76
N MET A 751 10.42 -17.80 -10.45
CA MET A 751 9.98 -17.50 -9.08
C MET A 751 8.74 -18.34 -8.72
N GLU A 752 8.82 -19.09 -7.63
CA GLU A 752 7.71 -19.91 -7.08
C GLU A 752 7.15 -20.96 -8.04
N LYS A 753 7.80 -21.14 -9.19
CA LYS A 753 7.34 -21.97 -10.29
C LYS A 753 7.55 -23.45 -10.01
N ASN A 754 6.58 -24.28 -10.36
CA ASN A 754 6.80 -25.72 -10.47
C ASN A 754 7.53 -26.05 -11.78
N MET A 755 8.81 -26.42 -11.65
CA MET A 755 9.71 -26.65 -12.78
C MET A 755 9.42 -27.97 -13.50
N SER A 756 8.61 -28.87 -12.94
CA SER A 756 8.15 -30.07 -13.65
C SER A 756 7.30 -29.71 -14.88
N PHE A 757 6.55 -28.60 -14.84
CA PHE A 757 5.80 -28.15 -16.03
C PHE A 757 6.73 -27.65 -17.14
N VAL A 758 7.80 -26.93 -16.77
CA VAL A 758 8.80 -26.43 -17.73
C VAL A 758 9.64 -27.57 -18.30
N PHE A 759 10.05 -28.51 -17.44
CA PHE A 759 10.87 -29.66 -17.81
C PHE A 759 10.12 -30.70 -18.66
N ASN A 760 8.79 -30.79 -18.52
CA ASN A 760 7.96 -31.71 -19.29
C ASN A 760 7.42 -31.12 -20.60
N ASP A 761 7.75 -29.86 -20.94
CA ASP A 761 7.41 -29.24 -22.23
C ASP A 761 8.60 -29.33 -23.21
N PRO A 762 8.60 -30.27 -24.17
CA PRO A 762 9.73 -30.50 -25.07
C PRO A 762 9.99 -29.31 -26.01
N LEU A 763 8.94 -28.62 -26.43
CA LEU A 763 9.00 -27.48 -27.36
C LEU A 763 9.63 -26.26 -26.69
N LEU A 764 9.26 -26.02 -25.43
CA LEU A 764 9.83 -24.94 -24.63
C LEU A 764 11.32 -25.17 -24.36
N LEU A 765 11.72 -26.40 -24.02
CA LEU A 765 13.11 -26.74 -23.73
C LEU A 765 14.00 -26.65 -24.97
N ASP A 766 13.51 -27.09 -26.14
CA ASP A 766 14.23 -26.94 -27.41
C ASP A 766 14.38 -25.46 -27.81
N THR A 767 13.38 -24.62 -27.50
CA THR A 767 13.47 -23.18 -27.74
C THR A 767 14.50 -22.53 -26.82
N LEU A 768 14.47 -22.86 -25.52
CA LEU A 768 15.41 -22.35 -24.53
C LEU A 768 16.86 -22.78 -24.79
N SER A 769 17.09 -24.02 -25.25
CA SER A 769 18.45 -24.53 -25.49
C SER A 769 19.15 -23.86 -26.66
N LYS A 770 18.38 -23.30 -27.61
CA LYS A 770 18.88 -22.55 -28.76
C LYS A 770 19.18 -21.07 -28.43
N MET A 771 18.81 -20.59 -27.24
CA MET A 771 19.03 -19.20 -26.83
C MET A 771 20.43 -18.99 -26.22
N PRO A 772 21.02 -17.79 -26.35
CA PRO A 772 22.34 -17.46 -25.79
C PRO A 772 22.29 -17.19 -24.28
N LEU A 773 21.72 -18.13 -23.51
CA LEU A 773 21.53 -18.01 -22.07
C LEU A 773 22.87 -17.95 -21.31
N LYS A 774 23.09 -16.83 -20.61
CA LYS A 774 24.25 -16.59 -19.74
C LYS A 774 23.93 -16.87 -18.26
N SER A 775 22.69 -16.66 -17.80
CA SER A 775 22.33 -16.90 -16.40
C SER A 775 20.95 -17.52 -16.17
N LEU A 776 20.86 -18.39 -15.16
CA LEU A 776 19.61 -18.96 -14.63
C LEU A 776 19.43 -18.62 -13.16
N HIS A 777 18.23 -18.17 -12.78
CA HIS A 777 17.89 -17.84 -11.40
C HIS A 777 16.60 -18.53 -10.95
N PHE A 778 16.70 -19.37 -9.94
CA PHE A 778 15.58 -20.06 -9.29
C PHE A 778 15.34 -19.49 -7.89
N SER A 779 14.12 -19.02 -7.65
CA SER A 779 13.70 -18.41 -6.40
C SER A 779 12.43 -19.06 -5.89
N SER A 780 12.48 -19.80 -4.79
CA SER A 780 11.32 -20.54 -4.27
C SER A 780 10.76 -21.55 -5.29
N ALA A 781 11.52 -21.89 -6.34
CA ALA A 781 11.10 -22.79 -7.39
C ALA A 781 11.03 -24.24 -6.86
N LYS A 782 10.06 -25.00 -7.38
CA LYS A 782 9.79 -26.37 -6.96
C LYS A 782 10.37 -27.33 -8.00
N PHE A 783 11.30 -28.18 -7.60
CA PHE A 783 11.83 -29.28 -8.40
C PHE A 783 11.40 -30.61 -7.77
N HIS A 784 11.24 -31.64 -8.58
CA HIS A 784 10.87 -32.96 -8.06
C HIS A 784 11.97 -33.52 -7.14
N ASN A 785 13.25 -33.46 -7.55
CA ASN A 785 14.41 -33.83 -6.75
C ASN A 785 15.67 -33.13 -7.28
N ILE A 786 16.83 -33.37 -6.66
CA ILE A 786 18.11 -32.75 -7.07
C ILE A 786 18.55 -33.19 -8.49
N ASN A 787 18.28 -34.44 -8.87
CA ASN A 787 18.59 -34.94 -10.22
C ASN A 787 17.80 -34.18 -11.28
N HIS A 788 16.54 -33.87 -11.01
CA HIS A 788 15.69 -33.07 -11.89
C HIS A 788 16.25 -31.65 -12.11
N LEU A 789 16.84 -31.03 -11.07
CA LEU A 789 17.53 -29.74 -11.20
C LEU A 789 18.80 -29.87 -12.07
N CYS A 790 19.65 -30.84 -11.78
CA CYS A 790 20.89 -31.06 -12.53
C CYS A 790 20.61 -31.37 -14.00
N SER A 791 19.64 -32.25 -14.28
CA SER A 791 19.19 -32.56 -15.63
C SER A 791 18.62 -31.35 -16.36
N PHE A 792 17.97 -30.42 -15.67
CA PHE A 792 17.49 -29.17 -16.29
C PHE A 792 18.67 -28.27 -16.69
N ILE A 793 19.61 -28.05 -15.76
CA ILE A 793 20.75 -27.16 -15.99
C ILE A 793 21.67 -27.67 -17.10
N ARG A 794 21.89 -28.99 -17.20
CA ARG A 794 22.72 -29.63 -18.24
C ARG A 794 22.27 -29.32 -19.67
N ARG A 795 21.00 -28.98 -19.89
CA ARG A 795 20.48 -28.61 -21.21
C ARG A 795 20.97 -27.24 -21.70
N PHE A 796 21.67 -26.48 -20.86
CA PHE A 796 22.09 -25.11 -21.15
C PHE A 796 23.61 -24.95 -20.94
N PRO A 797 24.45 -25.51 -21.84
CA PRO A 797 25.91 -25.53 -21.69
C PRO A 797 26.56 -24.14 -21.73
N SER A 798 25.88 -23.14 -22.29
CA SER A 798 26.34 -21.74 -22.38
C SER A 798 26.16 -20.93 -21.07
N VAL A 799 25.42 -21.46 -20.09
CA VAL A 799 25.14 -20.78 -18.83
C VAL A 799 26.41 -20.69 -17.99
N LYS A 800 26.72 -19.47 -17.53
CA LYS A 800 27.88 -19.17 -16.68
C LYS A 800 27.51 -18.78 -15.26
N GLU A 801 26.28 -18.30 -15.05
CA GLU A 801 25.81 -17.86 -13.73
C GLU A 801 24.56 -18.64 -13.30
N LEU A 802 24.61 -19.26 -12.11
CA LEU A 802 23.48 -19.99 -11.54
C LEU A 802 23.14 -19.44 -10.15
N TYR A 803 21.89 -19.05 -9.96
CA TYR A 803 21.39 -18.55 -8.67
C TYR A 803 20.22 -19.41 -8.17
N CYS A 804 20.40 -20.06 -7.05
CA CYS A 804 19.40 -20.88 -6.37
C CYS A 804 19.11 -20.27 -4.99
N SER A 805 17.86 -19.89 -4.75
CA SER A 805 17.40 -19.50 -3.41
C SER A 805 16.06 -20.14 -3.06
N ARG A 806 15.94 -20.73 -1.87
CA ARG A 806 14.76 -21.31 -1.24
C ARG A 806 14.14 -22.40 -2.10
N LEU A 807 14.99 -23.15 -2.81
CA LEU A 807 14.55 -24.27 -3.64
C LEU A 807 13.75 -25.26 -2.81
N ARG A 808 12.62 -25.73 -3.36
CA ARG A 808 11.80 -26.78 -2.75
C ARG A 808 11.97 -28.05 -3.57
N LEU A 809 12.60 -29.06 -2.98
CA LEU A 809 12.65 -30.41 -3.54
C LEU A 809 11.44 -31.18 -3.03
N LEU A 810 10.61 -31.72 -3.94
CA LEU A 810 9.35 -32.38 -3.58
C LEU A 810 9.57 -33.81 -3.05
N GLU A 811 10.64 -34.48 -3.46
CA GLU A 811 11.09 -35.77 -2.92
C GLU A 811 12.53 -35.65 -2.40
N GLU A 812 12.73 -36.01 -1.13
CA GLU A 812 14.04 -36.22 -0.52
C GLU A 812 14.50 -37.66 -0.83
N ARG A 813 15.04 -37.90 -2.04
CA ARG A 813 15.79 -39.13 -2.34
C ARG A 813 17.30 -38.85 -2.30
N PRO A 814 18.12 -39.76 -1.74
CA PRO A 814 19.57 -39.61 -1.79
C PRO A 814 20.04 -39.52 -3.25
N PHE A 815 20.92 -38.56 -3.51
CA PHE A 815 21.56 -38.38 -4.80
C PHE A 815 22.23 -39.70 -5.23
N ARG A 816 21.89 -40.19 -6.43
CA ARG A 816 22.61 -41.29 -7.07
C ARG A 816 23.25 -40.74 -8.34
N SER A 817 24.57 -40.60 -8.30
CA SER A 817 25.41 -40.32 -9.47
C SER A 817 25.25 -41.46 -10.48
N SER A 818 24.38 -41.28 -11.48
CA SER A 818 24.46 -42.06 -12.70
C SER A 818 25.53 -41.42 -13.60
N LEU A 819 26.58 -42.19 -13.84
CA LEU A 819 27.72 -41.95 -14.72
C LEU A 819 27.41 -41.11 -15.98
N LEU A 820 28.36 -40.18 -16.24
CA LEU A 820 28.74 -39.59 -17.53
C LEU A 820 27.73 -38.66 -18.24
N GLU A 821 27.85 -37.36 -17.96
CA GLU A 821 27.87 -36.25 -18.94
C GLU A 821 28.20 -34.92 -18.22
N GLU A 822 29.14 -34.13 -18.78
CA GLU A 822 29.64 -32.89 -18.16
C GLU A 822 28.56 -31.79 -18.06
N GLY A 823 28.44 -31.16 -16.90
CA GLY A 823 27.56 -30.00 -16.68
C GLY A 823 28.15 -28.69 -17.24
N PRO A 824 27.39 -27.57 -17.24
CA PRO A 824 27.87 -26.30 -17.77
C PRO A 824 29.07 -25.76 -17.00
N ALA A 825 29.96 -25.10 -17.71
CA ALA A 825 31.14 -24.41 -17.19
C ALA A 825 30.77 -23.15 -16.37
N LEU A 826 30.22 -23.33 -15.17
CA LEU A 826 29.78 -22.22 -14.33
C LEU A 826 30.96 -21.39 -13.79
N GLU A 827 30.85 -20.07 -13.92
CA GLU A 827 31.77 -19.11 -13.31
C GLU A 827 31.22 -18.55 -11.98
N THR A 828 29.90 -18.44 -11.85
CA THR A 828 29.24 -17.88 -10.66
C THR A 828 28.12 -18.77 -10.15
N LEU A 829 28.12 -19.07 -8.85
CA LEU A 829 27.16 -19.95 -8.21
C LEU A 829 26.62 -19.37 -6.89
N ARG A 830 25.30 -19.30 -6.74
CA ARG A 830 24.62 -18.96 -5.47
C ARG A 830 23.67 -20.08 -5.05
N MET A 831 23.73 -20.53 -3.80
CA MET A 831 22.91 -21.67 -3.32
C MET A 831 22.53 -21.55 -1.84
N ASP A 832 21.49 -22.29 -1.40
CA ASP A 832 21.01 -22.27 0.00
C ASP A 832 20.38 -23.57 0.52
N SER A 833 20.71 -24.73 -0.06
CA SER A 833 20.22 -26.06 0.38
C SER A 833 21.36 -27.05 0.62
N ASP A 834 21.19 -27.96 1.60
CA ASP A 834 22.10 -29.06 1.93
C ASP A 834 22.39 -29.94 0.70
N ASP A 835 21.36 -30.25 -0.10
CA ASP A 835 21.50 -31.15 -1.27
C ASP A 835 22.29 -30.54 -2.42
N LEU A 836 22.36 -29.20 -2.50
CA LEU A 836 23.11 -28.48 -3.52
C LEU A 836 24.62 -28.54 -3.27
N TRP A 837 25.04 -28.68 -2.00
CA TRP A 837 26.44 -28.85 -1.63
C TRP A 837 27.01 -30.17 -2.14
N CYS A 838 26.28 -31.27 -1.95
CA CYS A 838 26.67 -32.58 -2.47
C CYS A 838 26.74 -32.55 -4.00
N ALA A 839 25.75 -31.95 -4.66
CA ALA A 839 25.75 -31.80 -6.12
C ALA A 839 26.95 -30.99 -6.65
N ALA A 840 27.37 -29.95 -5.93
CA ALA A 840 28.55 -29.15 -6.30
C ALA A 840 29.86 -29.91 -6.13
N LEU A 841 30.01 -30.70 -5.05
CA LEU A 841 31.18 -31.53 -4.78
C LEU A 841 31.30 -32.72 -5.76
N ASP A 842 30.17 -33.28 -6.17
CA ASP A 842 30.11 -34.43 -7.09
C ASP A 842 30.25 -33.99 -8.57
N GLY A 843 30.59 -32.72 -8.85
CA GLY A 843 30.77 -32.20 -10.22
C GLY A 843 29.48 -32.08 -11.04
N SER A 844 28.30 -32.17 -10.41
CA SER A 844 27.01 -32.15 -11.12
C SER A 844 26.68 -30.81 -11.77
N PHE A 845 27.33 -29.74 -11.31
CA PHE A 845 27.26 -28.40 -11.89
C PHE A 845 28.41 -28.10 -12.86
N GLY A 846 29.10 -29.13 -13.36
CA GLY A 846 30.27 -28.99 -14.24
C GLY A 846 31.59 -28.98 -13.47
N THR A 847 32.68 -28.72 -14.18
CA THR A 847 34.03 -28.75 -13.62
C THR A 847 34.20 -27.64 -12.58
N ILE A 848 34.37 -28.03 -11.31
CA ILE A 848 34.50 -27.14 -10.15
C ILE A 848 35.62 -26.11 -10.32
N ASN A 849 36.62 -26.43 -11.16
CA ASN A 849 37.73 -25.57 -11.48
C ASN A 849 37.39 -24.33 -12.30
N GLN A 850 36.18 -24.19 -12.86
CA GLN A 850 35.82 -22.96 -13.59
C GLN A 850 35.12 -21.91 -12.70
N LEU A 851 34.74 -22.30 -11.48
CA LEU A 851 34.07 -21.42 -10.53
C LEU A 851 35.00 -20.30 -10.07
N ARG A 852 34.55 -19.06 -10.24
CA ARG A 852 35.26 -17.84 -9.81
C ARG A 852 34.60 -17.19 -8.62
N ASN A 853 33.26 -17.20 -8.56
CA ASN A 853 32.46 -16.54 -7.54
C ASN A 853 31.41 -17.48 -6.95
N VAL A 854 31.54 -17.81 -5.67
CA VAL A 854 30.57 -18.68 -4.99
C VAL A 854 29.96 -17.95 -3.79
N THR A 855 28.65 -18.05 -3.63
CA THR A 855 27.93 -17.52 -2.47
C THR A 855 26.97 -18.55 -1.93
N VAL A 856 27.12 -18.94 -0.67
CA VAL A 856 26.21 -19.90 -0.05
C VAL A 856 25.45 -19.25 1.09
N MET A 857 24.17 -19.58 1.23
CA MET A 857 23.28 -19.02 2.23
C MET A 857 22.76 -20.09 3.20
N ASP A 858 22.31 -19.65 4.37
CA ASP A 858 21.68 -20.46 5.42
C ASP A 858 22.56 -21.65 5.89
N VAL A 859 23.87 -21.39 6.03
CA VAL A 859 24.89 -22.40 6.36
C VAL A 859 24.77 -22.87 7.81
N LYS A 860 24.71 -24.18 8.05
CA LYS A 860 24.66 -24.84 9.37
C LYS A 860 26.01 -25.48 9.73
N TYR A 861 26.30 -25.63 11.02
CA TYR A 861 27.53 -26.27 11.51
C TYR A 861 27.85 -27.62 10.85
N LYS A 862 26.85 -28.49 10.66
CA LYS A 862 27.01 -29.82 10.04
C LYS A 862 27.53 -29.78 8.59
N GLN A 863 27.44 -28.63 7.92
CA GLN A 863 27.88 -28.47 6.54
C GLN A 863 29.34 -27.99 6.43
N LEU A 864 29.96 -27.51 7.53
CA LEU A 864 31.33 -26.99 7.50
C LEU A 864 32.37 -27.99 6.95
N PRO A 865 32.30 -29.30 7.23
CA PRO A 865 33.20 -30.28 6.59
C PRO A 865 33.07 -30.33 5.07
N ASN A 866 31.85 -30.19 4.52
CA ASN A 866 31.62 -30.17 3.08
C ASN A 866 32.17 -28.89 2.45
N ILE A 867 32.05 -27.76 3.16
CA ILE A 867 32.65 -26.48 2.74
C ILE A 867 34.18 -26.57 2.75
N ALA A 868 34.76 -27.21 3.77
CA ALA A 868 36.20 -27.43 3.85
C ALA A 868 36.69 -28.26 2.67
N LEU A 869 36.00 -29.37 2.36
CA LEU A 869 36.30 -30.22 1.21
C LEU A 869 36.18 -29.46 -0.12
N PHE A 870 35.12 -28.66 -0.27
CA PHE A 870 34.91 -27.83 -1.46
C PHE A 870 36.06 -26.86 -1.69
N LEU A 871 36.43 -26.12 -0.64
CA LEU A 871 37.53 -25.15 -0.71
C LEU A 871 38.88 -25.80 -0.94
N GLN A 872 39.12 -26.99 -0.37
CA GLN A 872 40.33 -27.77 -0.61
C GLN A 872 40.43 -28.20 -2.08
N GLN A 873 39.33 -28.67 -2.68
CA GLN A 873 39.29 -29.03 -4.10
C GLN A 873 39.49 -27.81 -5.00
N THR A 874 38.88 -26.66 -4.70
CA THR A 874 39.08 -25.44 -5.49
C THR A 874 40.46 -24.81 -5.31
N ALA A 875 41.10 -25.02 -4.15
CA ALA A 875 42.46 -24.54 -3.87
C ALA A 875 43.49 -25.21 -4.79
N GLN A 876 43.35 -26.52 -5.04
CA GLN A 876 44.23 -27.28 -5.94
C GLN A 876 44.16 -26.76 -7.39
N GLU A 877 43.00 -26.24 -7.79
CA GLU A 877 42.72 -25.77 -9.15
C GLU A 877 42.97 -24.26 -9.36
N GLY A 878 42.98 -23.46 -8.28
CA GLY A 878 43.43 -22.06 -8.26
C GLY A 878 42.51 -21.00 -8.88
N ASN A 879 41.32 -21.36 -9.38
CA ASN A 879 40.45 -20.45 -10.14
C ASN A 879 39.39 -19.71 -9.29
N LEU A 880 39.05 -20.22 -8.10
CA LEU A 880 38.08 -19.58 -7.22
C LEU A 880 38.67 -18.31 -6.58
N LYS A 881 38.14 -17.15 -6.94
CA LYS A 881 38.64 -15.84 -6.46
C LYS A 881 37.80 -15.27 -5.33
N LYS A 882 36.50 -15.56 -5.31
CA LYS A 882 35.56 -14.99 -4.35
C LYS A 882 34.63 -16.04 -3.75
N PHE A 883 34.57 -16.05 -2.42
CA PHE A 883 33.68 -16.94 -1.68
C PHE A 883 32.91 -16.16 -0.62
N ASN A 884 31.60 -16.35 -0.53
CA ASN A 884 30.78 -15.70 0.50
C ASN A 884 29.90 -16.72 1.22
N ILE A 885 29.88 -16.65 2.54
CA ILE A 885 28.92 -17.35 3.40
C ILE A 885 27.91 -16.33 3.92
N ARG A 886 26.64 -16.59 3.66
CA ARG A 886 25.50 -15.78 4.10
C ARG A 886 24.67 -16.55 5.13
N HIS A 887 24.16 -15.84 6.13
CA HIS A 887 23.30 -16.40 7.18
C HIS A 887 23.85 -17.67 7.85
N MET A 888 25.05 -17.60 8.42
CA MET A 888 25.60 -18.76 9.14
C MET A 888 24.88 -19.00 10.47
N HIS A 889 24.31 -20.19 10.64
CA HIS A 889 23.58 -20.66 11.81
C HIS A 889 24.51 -21.39 12.80
N GLY A 890 24.45 -20.98 14.06
CA GLY A 890 25.20 -21.62 15.15
C GLY A 890 24.59 -22.93 15.68
N PHE A 891 23.32 -23.24 15.37
CA PHE A 891 22.56 -24.37 15.94
C PHE A 891 21.71 -25.07 14.88
N ASP A 892 21.43 -26.37 15.09
CA ASP A 892 20.38 -27.08 14.36
C ASP A 892 19.02 -26.80 15.02
N VAL A 893 18.05 -26.31 14.25
CA VAL A 893 16.78 -25.72 14.72
C VAL A 893 15.89 -26.73 15.47
N ARG A 894 16.23 -28.03 15.44
CA ARG A 894 15.49 -29.10 16.14
C ARG A 894 16.14 -29.61 17.43
N GLY A 895 17.31 -29.11 17.85
CA GLY A 895 18.05 -29.63 19.00
C GLY A 895 18.41 -28.57 20.04
N THR A 896 17.48 -28.25 20.94
CA THR A 896 17.56 -27.12 21.89
C THR A 896 18.62 -27.23 23.01
N ALA A 897 19.46 -28.27 23.04
CA ALA A 897 20.46 -28.42 24.13
C ALA A 897 21.91 -28.75 23.69
N LYS A 898 22.18 -29.16 22.43
CA LYS A 898 23.52 -29.66 22.04
C LYS A 898 24.43 -28.65 21.29
N GLY A 899 23.90 -27.59 20.68
CA GLY A 899 24.72 -26.77 19.77
C GLY A 899 25.84 -25.94 20.42
N ASN A 900 25.75 -25.60 21.72
CA ASN A 900 26.84 -24.96 22.47
C ASN A 900 28.08 -25.87 22.62
N SER A 901 27.92 -27.18 22.48
CA SER A 901 29.02 -28.15 22.54
C SER A 901 29.69 -28.37 21.18
N SER A 902 29.03 -28.06 20.07
CA SER A 902 29.52 -28.33 18.71
C SER A 902 30.59 -27.33 18.26
N TRP A 903 30.37 -26.03 18.44
CA TRP A 903 31.39 -25.01 18.13
C TRP A 903 32.60 -25.05 19.08
N LYS A 904 32.43 -25.62 20.30
CA LYS A 904 33.55 -25.93 21.21
C LYS A 904 34.47 -27.06 20.70
N ARG A 905 34.05 -27.87 19.73
CA ARG A 905 34.85 -28.97 19.15
C ARG A 905 35.84 -28.51 18.07
N ASN A 906 36.00 -27.21 17.84
CA ASN A 906 36.79 -26.61 16.75
C ASN A 906 36.38 -27.15 15.36
N PRO A 907 35.60 -26.37 14.57
CA PRO A 907 35.30 -26.75 13.20
C PRO A 907 36.58 -26.96 12.36
N PRO A 908 36.53 -27.79 11.30
CA PRO A 908 37.69 -28.03 10.46
C PRO A 908 38.21 -26.72 9.85
N PRO A 909 39.54 -26.51 9.79
CA PRO A 909 40.11 -25.32 9.16
C PRO A 909 39.72 -25.27 7.69
N LEU A 910 39.38 -24.09 7.18
CA LEU A 910 39.06 -23.88 5.78
C LEU A 910 40.29 -23.37 5.04
N ASP A 911 40.68 -24.04 3.96
CA ASP A 911 41.75 -23.56 3.09
C ASP A 911 41.23 -22.42 2.20
N ILE A 912 41.50 -21.19 2.62
CA ILE A 912 41.15 -19.96 1.87
C ILE A 912 42.38 -19.29 1.24
N SER A 913 43.54 -19.97 1.22
CA SER A 913 44.81 -19.38 0.78
C SER A 913 44.77 -18.81 -0.64
N HIS A 914 43.98 -19.44 -1.51
CA HIS A 914 43.77 -19.09 -2.92
C HIS A 914 42.76 -17.95 -3.15
N LEU A 915 41.95 -17.58 -2.15
CA LEU A 915 40.88 -16.59 -2.32
C LEU A 915 41.41 -15.15 -2.32
N LYS A 916 40.84 -14.30 -3.18
CA LYS A 916 41.05 -12.84 -3.17
C LYS A 916 40.00 -12.09 -2.36
N SER A 917 38.78 -12.61 -2.27
CA SER A 917 37.68 -11.96 -1.56
C SER A 917 36.85 -12.96 -0.76
N LEU A 918 36.62 -12.63 0.51
CA LEU A 918 35.84 -13.43 1.45
C LEU A 918 34.70 -12.61 2.05
N GLY A 919 33.48 -13.15 2.05
CA GLY A 919 32.32 -12.56 2.71
C GLY A 919 31.75 -13.47 3.78
N ILE A 920 31.44 -12.94 4.96
CA ILE A 920 30.95 -13.68 6.12
C ILE A 920 29.74 -12.93 6.70
N ASP A 921 28.60 -13.60 6.83
CA ASP A 921 27.38 -13.04 7.44
C ASP A 921 26.91 -13.88 8.63
N ILE A 922 27.01 -13.29 9.82
CA ILE A 922 26.71 -13.89 11.10
C ILE A 922 25.35 -13.34 11.56
N HIS A 923 24.29 -14.14 11.42
CA HIS A 923 22.92 -13.68 11.62
C HIS A 923 22.40 -13.93 13.06
N GLY A 924 21.73 -12.94 13.65
CA GLY A 924 21.40 -12.91 15.08
C GLY A 924 19.92 -12.98 15.49
N ARG A 925 18.98 -13.57 14.71
CA ARG A 925 17.57 -13.72 15.16
C ARG A 925 17.43 -14.68 16.36
N TYR A 926 17.37 -14.13 17.57
CA TYR A 926 17.31 -14.89 18.83
C TYR A 926 16.14 -15.87 18.91
N LYS A 927 14.97 -15.56 18.31
CA LYS A 927 13.76 -16.40 18.38
C LYS A 927 13.81 -17.70 17.55
N LEU A 928 14.78 -17.87 16.65
CA LEU A 928 14.86 -19.05 15.77
C LEU A 928 16.24 -19.73 15.72
N ILE A 929 17.32 -19.09 16.20
CA ILE A 929 18.69 -19.55 15.91
C ILE A 929 19.50 -19.92 17.17
N GLY A 930 18.99 -19.72 18.40
CA GLY A 930 19.62 -20.23 19.62
C GLY A 930 21.04 -19.72 19.94
N ILE A 931 21.57 -18.74 19.20
CA ILE A 931 22.93 -18.22 19.38
C ILE A 931 22.97 -17.31 20.61
N LYS A 932 23.59 -17.79 21.69
CA LYS A 932 23.95 -16.95 22.84
C LYS A 932 25.19 -16.07 22.60
N GLN A 933 26.04 -16.36 21.60
CA GLN A 933 27.30 -15.62 21.37
C GLN A 933 27.77 -15.63 19.89
N PRO A 934 27.40 -14.64 19.04
CA PRO A 934 28.00 -14.41 17.70
C PRO A 934 29.53 -14.28 17.72
N VAL A 935 30.08 -13.93 18.88
CA VAL A 935 31.52 -13.83 19.20
C VAL A 935 32.28 -15.12 18.91
N VAL A 936 31.71 -16.29 19.26
CA VAL A 936 32.37 -17.59 19.10
C VAL A 936 32.66 -17.89 17.62
N ILE A 937 31.72 -17.52 16.76
CA ILE A 937 31.83 -17.71 15.31
C ILE A 937 32.88 -16.76 14.71
N LEU A 938 32.84 -15.48 15.11
CA LEU A 938 33.80 -14.50 14.63
C LEU A 938 35.23 -14.84 15.09
N LYS A 939 35.38 -15.26 16.35
CA LYS A 939 36.64 -15.73 16.92
C LYS A 939 37.21 -16.92 16.16
N TRP A 940 36.38 -17.92 15.83
CA TRP A 940 36.82 -19.06 15.01
C TRP A 940 37.36 -18.63 13.64
N TRP A 941 36.70 -17.70 12.94
CA TRP A 941 37.22 -17.17 11.67
C TRP A 941 38.57 -16.47 11.83
N ILE A 942 38.76 -15.72 12.91
CA ILE A 942 40.00 -14.99 13.19
C ILE A 942 41.12 -15.96 13.58
N ASP A 943 40.83 -16.95 14.42
CA ASP A 943 41.78 -18.01 14.79
C ASP A 943 42.21 -18.81 13.55
N MET A 944 41.30 -19.05 12.61
CA MET A 944 41.63 -19.68 11.32
C MET A 944 42.53 -18.80 10.45
N LEU A 945 42.24 -17.49 10.35
CA LEU A 945 43.14 -16.56 9.65
C LEU A 945 44.52 -16.50 10.32
N LYS A 946 44.59 -16.67 11.65
CA LYS A 946 45.83 -16.69 12.42
C LYS A 946 46.65 -17.94 12.11
N ASP A 947 46.01 -19.10 12.10
CA ASP A 947 46.64 -20.37 11.73
C ASP A 947 47.21 -20.33 10.29
N LEU A 948 46.49 -19.71 9.35
CA LEU A 948 46.99 -19.50 7.98
C LEU A 948 48.22 -18.59 7.92
N ALA A 949 48.21 -17.51 8.70
CA ALA A 949 49.36 -16.61 8.82
C ALA A 949 50.58 -17.32 9.43
N GLU A 950 50.38 -18.11 10.50
CA GLU A 950 51.43 -18.86 11.18
C GLU A 950 52.03 -19.96 10.30
N LYS A 951 51.21 -20.59 9.45
CA LYS A 951 51.65 -21.61 8.46
C LYS A 951 52.38 -21.02 7.23
N GLY A 952 52.59 -19.71 7.18
CA GLY A 952 53.21 -19.06 6.02
C GLY A 952 52.33 -19.09 4.77
N GLN A 953 51.05 -19.42 4.92
CA GLN A 953 50.04 -19.43 3.84
C GLN A 953 49.32 -18.07 3.77
N ALA A 954 50.08 -16.98 4.00
CA ALA A 954 49.59 -15.61 3.98
C ALA A 954 48.76 -15.39 2.70
N SER A 955 47.44 -15.38 2.86
CA SER A 955 46.51 -15.61 1.75
C SER A 955 46.57 -14.47 0.72
N ASN A 956 46.13 -14.74 -0.51
CA ASN A 956 45.88 -13.73 -1.55
C ASN A 956 44.69 -12.80 -1.23
N LEU A 957 44.18 -12.81 0.00
CA LEU A 957 42.98 -12.08 0.42
C LEU A 957 43.22 -10.57 0.36
N GLU A 958 42.52 -9.93 -0.58
CA GLU A 958 42.51 -8.48 -0.77
C GLU A 958 41.31 -7.86 -0.04
N ASP A 959 40.16 -8.54 -0.03
CA ASP A 959 38.89 -8.00 0.47
C ASP A 959 38.18 -8.92 1.46
N LEU A 960 37.86 -8.42 2.65
CA LEU A 960 37.04 -9.11 3.66
C LEU A 960 35.74 -8.32 3.95
N LEU A 961 34.60 -8.98 3.84
CA LEU A 961 33.29 -8.44 4.23
C LEU A 961 32.75 -9.23 5.42
N ILE A 962 32.44 -8.55 6.53
CA ILE A 962 31.83 -9.13 7.71
C ILE A 962 30.47 -8.47 7.96
N ILE A 963 29.42 -9.26 8.10
CA ILE A 963 28.07 -8.80 8.41
C ILE A 963 27.67 -9.38 9.77
N VAL A 964 27.22 -8.53 10.69
CA VAL A 964 26.90 -8.91 12.08
C VAL A 964 25.49 -8.49 12.44
N GLY A 965 24.65 -9.43 12.90
CA GLY A 965 23.29 -9.16 13.36
C GLY A 965 23.14 -8.94 14.87
N ILE A 966 22.46 -7.85 15.28
CA ILE A 966 22.19 -7.45 16.67
C ILE A 966 20.67 -7.44 16.93
N CYS A 967 20.18 -8.29 17.84
CA CYS A 967 18.75 -8.41 18.16
C CYS A 967 18.35 -7.91 19.57
N LYS A 968 19.30 -7.58 20.45
CA LYS A 968 19.03 -7.08 21.81
C LYS A 968 20.11 -6.08 22.26
N PRO A 969 19.78 -5.13 23.15
CA PRO A 969 20.71 -4.14 23.73
C PRO A 969 21.52 -4.72 24.91
N GLU A 970 21.99 -5.97 24.82
CA GLU A 970 22.70 -6.61 25.93
C GLU A 970 24.21 -6.23 25.94
N PRO A 971 24.73 -5.63 27.03
CA PRO A 971 26.07 -5.04 27.07
C PRO A 971 27.23 -6.05 27.05
N TYR A 972 27.00 -7.32 27.40
CA TYR A 972 28.06 -8.34 27.47
C TYR A 972 28.62 -8.78 26.10
N ILE A 973 27.93 -8.47 25.00
CA ILE A 973 28.49 -8.69 23.64
C ILE A 973 29.65 -7.72 23.37
N LEU A 974 29.70 -6.57 24.05
CA LEU A 974 30.68 -5.50 23.81
C LEU A 974 32.06 -5.82 24.39
N GLU A 975 32.12 -6.38 25.60
CA GLU A 975 33.40 -6.65 26.28
C GLU A 975 34.17 -7.84 25.67
N ASP A 976 33.47 -8.85 25.15
CA ASP A 976 34.07 -10.07 24.59
C ASP A 976 34.55 -9.90 23.13
N LEU A 977 34.12 -8.82 22.44
CA LEU A 977 34.43 -8.55 21.03
C LEU A 977 35.63 -7.64 20.80
N GLU A 978 35.95 -6.75 21.74
CA GLU A 978 37.04 -5.77 21.57
C GLU A 978 38.40 -6.44 21.32
N GLY A 979 38.74 -7.45 22.12
CA GLY A 979 39.97 -8.24 21.92
C GLY A 979 40.00 -8.98 20.58
N THR A 980 38.83 -9.40 20.10
CA THR A 980 38.66 -10.11 18.83
C THR A 980 38.92 -9.18 17.63
N TRP A 981 38.39 -7.95 17.66
CA TRP A 981 38.63 -6.94 16.62
C TRP A 981 40.08 -6.43 16.61
N ARG A 982 40.70 -6.23 17.79
CA ARG A 982 42.12 -5.85 17.89
C ARG A 982 43.05 -6.92 17.32
N LEU A 983 42.74 -8.20 17.57
CA LEU A 983 43.49 -9.31 16.97
C LEU A 983 43.37 -9.30 15.45
N LEU A 984 42.15 -9.12 14.91
CA LEU A 984 41.92 -9.02 13.46
C LEU A 984 42.65 -7.81 12.84
N ASP A 985 42.66 -6.66 13.50
CA ASP A 985 43.39 -5.45 13.08
C ASP A 985 44.89 -5.72 12.95
N SER A 986 45.50 -6.35 13.96
CA SER A 986 46.92 -6.70 13.93
C SER A 986 47.23 -7.70 12.82
N LEU A 987 46.41 -8.75 12.75
CA LEU A 987 46.61 -9.86 11.84
C LEU A 987 46.53 -9.43 10.37
N LEU A 988 45.48 -8.70 9.98
CA LEU A 988 45.31 -8.26 8.59
C LEU A 988 46.37 -7.22 8.17
N THR A 989 46.88 -6.42 9.10
CA THR A 989 47.86 -5.37 8.78
C THR A 989 49.30 -5.84 8.76
N GLN A 990 49.62 -6.94 9.47
CA GLN A 990 50.98 -7.46 9.62
C GLN A 990 51.23 -8.74 8.82
N ASN A 991 50.24 -9.61 8.72
CA ASN A 991 50.44 -10.97 8.17
C ASN A 991 49.84 -11.15 6.77
N PHE A 992 49.03 -10.20 6.27
CA PHE A 992 48.34 -10.30 4.98
C PHE A 992 48.77 -9.14 4.06
N PRO A 993 49.90 -9.26 3.33
CA PRO A 993 50.46 -8.16 2.56
C PRO A 993 49.59 -7.71 1.38
N ALA A 994 48.74 -8.60 0.85
CA ALA A 994 47.82 -8.29 -0.25
C ALA A 994 46.52 -7.59 0.21
N PHE A 995 46.30 -7.43 1.52
CA PHE A 995 45.04 -6.95 2.07
C PHE A 995 44.79 -5.47 1.77
N LYS A 996 43.59 -5.15 1.28
CA LYS A 996 43.18 -3.80 0.83
C LYS A 996 41.96 -3.27 1.55
N SER A 997 40.97 -4.12 1.85
CA SER A 997 39.70 -3.63 2.41
C SER A 997 39.02 -4.59 3.38
N LEU A 998 38.71 -4.07 4.57
CA LEU A 998 37.77 -4.65 5.53
C LEU A 998 36.48 -3.83 5.53
N ARG A 999 35.36 -4.48 5.16
CA ARG A 999 34.02 -3.90 5.25
C ARG A 999 33.22 -4.60 6.34
N VAL A 1000 32.64 -3.82 7.25
CA VAL A 1000 31.79 -4.34 8.32
C VAL A 1000 30.39 -3.75 8.25
N ALA A 1001 29.36 -4.60 8.17
CA ALA A 1001 27.96 -4.19 8.15
C ALA A 1001 27.21 -4.70 9.38
N ILE A 1002 26.61 -3.79 10.14
CA ILE A 1002 25.89 -4.08 11.38
C ILE A 1002 24.39 -4.05 11.11
N LYS A 1003 23.72 -5.20 11.23
CA LYS A 1003 22.27 -5.38 11.07
C LYS A 1003 21.57 -5.27 12.43
N VAL A 1004 20.88 -4.17 12.71
CA VAL A 1004 20.16 -3.91 13.96
C VAL A 1004 18.69 -4.29 13.83
N PHE A 1005 18.23 -5.32 14.53
CA PHE A 1005 16.84 -5.77 14.50
C PHE A 1005 16.01 -5.11 15.61
N ARG A 1006 14.80 -4.63 15.28
CA ARG A 1006 13.85 -4.08 16.27
C ARG A 1006 13.57 -5.11 17.38
N PRO A 1007 13.42 -4.70 18.66
CA PRO A 1007 13.22 -3.33 19.14
C PRO A 1007 14.52 -2.54 19.40
N THR A 1008 15.69 -3.08 19.02
CA THR A 1008 17.00 -2.43 19.26
C THR A 1008 17.10 -1.09 18.54
N THR A 1009 17.55 -0.03 19.26
CA THR A 1009 17.62 1.36 18.76
C THR A 1009 18.78 1.55 17.77
N THR A 1010 18.63 2.51 16.85
CA THR A 1010 19.72 2.98 15.97
C THR A 1010 20.96 3.41 16.75
N GLU A 1011 20.78 3.95 17.95
CA GLU A 1011 21.84 4.29 18.91
C GLU A 1011 22.74 3.10 19.26
N THR A 1012 22.16 1.90 19.44
CA THR A 1012 22.94 0.67 19.67
C THR A 1012 23.81 0.35 18.47
N GLY A 1013 23.31 0.51 17.25
CA GLY A 1013 24.07 0.34 16.01
C GLY A 1013 25.26 1.30 15.91
N THR A 1014 25.04 2.57 16.25
CA THR A 1014 26.08 3.61 16.26
C THR A 1014 27.16 3.33 17.31
N LYS A 1015 26.77 2.88 18.51
CA LYS A 1015 27.73 2.48 19.56
C LYS A 1015 28.63 1.33 19.09
N HIS A 1016 28.06 0.33 18.41
CA HIS A 1016 28.84 -0.79 17.88
C HIS A 1016 29.75 -0.38 16.73
N LYS A 1017 29.29 0.53 15.85
CA LYS A 1017 30.14 1.10 14.80
C LYS A 1017 31.40 1.73 15.41
N LYS A 1018 31.20 2.62 16.40
CA LYS A 1018 32.30 3.35 17.07
C LYS A 1018 33.30 2.39 17.73
N MET A 1019 32.80 1.38 18.44
CA MET A 1019 33.64 0.38 19.12
C MET A 1019 34.51 -0.43 18.15
N ILE A 1020 34.01 -0.78 16.95
CA ILE A 1020 34.82 -1.48 15.93
C ILE A 1020 35.88 -0.54 15.36
N GLU A 1021 35.54 0.72 15.09
CA GLU A 1021 36.50 1.73 14.62
C GLU A 1021 37.61 1.98 15.65
N GLU A 1022 37.25 2.07 16.94
CA GLU A 1022 38.20 2.22 18.07
C GLU A 1022 39.07 0.97 18.27
N SER A 1023 38.52 -0.23 18.01
CA SER A 1023 39.23 -1.51 18.17
C SER A 1023 40.14 -1.88 16.99
N CYS A 1024 40.00 -1.21 15.84
CA CYS A 1024 40.79 -1.46 14.63
C CYS A 1024 41.57 -0.21 14.15
N PRO A 1025 42.44 0.37 14.99
CA PRO A 1025 43.10 1.64 14.70
C PRO A 1025 44.07 1.56 13.51
N ARG A 1026 44.73 0.42 13.27
CA ARG A 1026 45.71 0.31 12.17
C ARG A 1026 45.03 0.26 10.81
N LEU A 1027 43.96 -0.52 10.68
CA LEU A 1027 43.14 -0.60 9.47
C LEU A 1027 42.44 0.73 9.20
N LEU A 1028 41.97 1.44 10.23
CA LEU A 1028 41.38 2.77 10.09
C LEU A 1028 42.42 3.80 9.59
N THR A 1029 43.62 3.82 10.19
CA THR A 1029 44.72 4.72 9.79
C THR A 1029 45.17 4.47 8.36
N ARG A 1030 45.20 3.20 7.92
CA ARG A 1030 45.53 2.81 6.53
C ARG A 1030 44.37 3.01 5.55
N LYS A 1031 43.23 3.55 5.98
CA LYS A 1031 41.99 3.72 5.18
C LYS A 1031 41.45 2.40 4.59
N MET A 1032 41.74 1.28 5.26
CA MET A 1032 41.32 -0.05 4.84
C MET A 1032 40.00 -0.48 5.50
N LEU A 1033 39.55 0.17 6.58
CA LEU A 1033 38.32 -0.16 7.30
C LEU A 1033 37.13 0.72 6.88
N LYS A 1034 35.97 0.09 6.61
CA LYS A 1034 34.67 0.76 6.44
C LYS A 1034 33.60 0.08 7.28
N VAL A 1035 32.97 0.80 8.21
CA VAL A 1035 31.92 0.27 9.10
C VAL A 1035 30.59 1.01 8.88
N ALA A 1036 29.50 0.25 8.71
CA ALA A 1036 28.16 0.80 8.52
C ALA A 1036 27.12 0.06 9.37
N SER A 1037 26.10 0.77 9.88
CA SER A 1037 25.01 0.20 10.69
C SER A 1037 23.64 0.48 10.08
N TYR A 1038 22.74 -0.52 10.11
CA TYR A 1038 21.44 -0.49 9.45
C TYR A 1038 20.33 -1.02 10.37
N SER A 1039 19.18 -0.35 10.41
CA SER A 1039 18.00 -0.82 11.17
C SER A 1039 17.07 -1.67 10.30
N ILE A 1040 16.61 -2.81 10.83
CA ILE A 1040 15.72 -3.77 10.17
C ILE A 1040 14.35 -3.73 10.88
N GLY A 1041 13.33 -3.22 10.17
CA GLY A 1041 11.93 -3.32 10.59
C GLY A 1041 11.42 -4.76 10.46
N PHE A 1042 10.52 -5.18 11.36
CA PHE A 1042 9.82 -6.46 11.23
C PHE A 1042 8.88 -6.40 10.02
N LEU A 1043 9.38 -6.76 8.84
CA LEU A 1043 8.60 -7.09 7.66
C LEU A 1043 8.92 -8.53 7.23
N GLU A 1044 7.91 -9.18 6.64
CA GLU A 1044 7.81 -10.60 6.33
C GLU A 1044 9.05 -11.24 5.66
N PRO A 1045 9.18 -12.59 5.72
CA PRO A 1045 10.36 -13.37 5.29
C PRO A 1045 10.79 -13.21 3.82
N ASP A 1046 10.03 -12.51 2.99
CA ASP A 1046 10.29 -12.33 1.55
C ASP A 1046 11.09 -11.07 1.18
N SER A 1047 11.37 -10.20 2.13
CA SER A 1047 12.09 -8.92 1.92
C SER A 1047 13.63 -9.03 1.88
N SER A 1048 14.22 -10.22 2.04
CA SER A 1048 15.68 -10.36 2.07
C SER A 1048 16.37 -10.04 0.73
N LYS A 1049 15.64 -10.06 -0.39
CA LYS A 1049 16.18 -9.87 -1.74
C LYS A 1049 16.44 -8.41 -2.12
N ASP A 1050 15.55 -7.49 -1.75
CA ASP A 1050 15.77 -6.05 -1.97
C ASP A 1050 16.83 -5.47 -1.02
N PHE A 1051 17.03 -6.11 0.13
CA PHE A 1051 17.98 -5.67 1.14
C PHE A 1051 19.45 -5.90 0.74
N ASP A 1052 19.73 -7.02 0.06
CA ASP A 1052 21.05 -7.34 -0.48
C ASP A 1052 21.49 -6.36 -1.60
N VAL A 1053 20.53 -5.95 -2.43
CA VAL A 1053 20.74 -4.95 -3.48
C VAL A 1053 20.99 -3.58 -2.85
N ARG A 1054 20.25 -3.21 -1.80
CA ARG A 1054 20.47 -1.95 -1.06
C ARG A 1054 21.77 -1.91 -0.27
N ILE A 1055 22.19 -3.00 0.39
CA ILE A 1055 23.51 -3.09 1.05
C ILE A 1055 24.63 -2.96 0.03
N LYS A 1056 24.50 -3.62 -1.14
CA LYS A 1056 25.48 -3.51 -2.22
C LYS A 1056 25.50 -2.09 -2.81
N GLN A 1057 24.33 -1.51 -3.10
CA GLN A 1057 24.19 -0.12 -3.58
C GLN A 1057 24.75 0.91 -2.59
N HIS A 1058 24.59 0.70 -1.28
CA HIS A 1058 25.09 1.61 -0.25
C HIS A 1058 26.59 1.45 0.01
N LEU A 1059 27.11 0.22 0.00
CA LEU A 1059 28.55 -0.04 0.09
C LEU A 1059 29.29 0.41 -1.18
N ASP A 1060 28.65 0.31 -2.36
CA ASP A 1060 29.17 0.83 -3.63
C ASP A 1060 29.01 2.37 -3.72
N SER A 1061 28.00 2.97 -3.08
CA SER A 1061 27.91 4.45 -2.97
C SER A 1061 28.96 5.03 -2.04
N ILE A 1062 29.39 4.30 -1.01
CA ILE A 1062 30.50 4.66 -0.11
C ILE A 1062 31.88 4.47 -0.80
N SER A 1063 31.94 3.94 -2.03
CA SER A 1063 33.17 3.95 -2.85
C SER A 1063 33.25 5.15 -3.79
N ARG A 1064 32.23 6.02 -3.84
CA ARG A 1064 32.20 7.24 -4.65
C ARG A 1064 32.52 8.52 -3.83
N TYR A 1065 32.98 8.34 -2.60
CA TYR A 1065 33.57 9.38 -1.75
C TYR A 1065 34.97 8.96 -1.30
#